data_AF-A0A7J5BZI7-F1
#
_entry.id   AF-A0A7J5BZI7-F1
#
_cell.length_a   1.000
_cell.length_b   1.000
_cell.length_c   1.000
_cell.angle_alpha   90.00
_cell.angle_beta   90.00
_cell.angle_gamma   90.00
#
_symmetry.space_group_name_H-M   'P 1'
#
loop_
_entity.id
_entity.type
_entity.pdbx_description
1 polymer ?
#
loop_
_entity_poly.entity_id
_entity_poly.type
_entity_poly.pdbx_seq_one_letter_code
_entity_poly.pdbx_strand_id
1 'polypeptide(L)'
;MRVLTLVVAPPGPLGSVRDALADWSAAGLVDDFHWIEPRMLGERGDAAIHVRQGEFHGASLTSIAGRERIDGVRLCVLVPALDGAEPLTLVEEQTITDLIDRAFARVPVTRVRAVVTRAGVDQTVEDLVITGWHNVVLSPEDSTGPGMGRTRLDATDDGVELGRYAAAGVAGVLGLWSGVDRSPLDGERFVDGRRARLVRSFFRRVGTAEVAARLRTGVLAMDAGLPLPSQFGVPTVYVNDEALAAENMAGQLWTRHANVLRGPREPHRPPEAKPIGAAEALRLFFGFLWAAMKNAPRAWLGQVVHQMRADAAGAVQGLVYGHAPAAYDVVVRGVTANGTPSSWLDFRDAATSLDRLFDDATGQREHAPYADLSGLWQDYAAASLTLADAGERVAGLAAVRIGSQPGIVRRVDRIVPSTAEAFSGMKPHVAASIGAVRVEPYDVLGAADLERRVRVVAEQPLMSVDASGALDGLQRWRMEHGRSFASQVGGRIAGALGAVQNEIRGLFEQIRQAAAGEDLLAGLAEKQRQLSLIMQILTVVFAVGIVTAIVLGIIGLLTTWWWTAIVIAGLLVVWFLAALLVFAQGQRELFAIINRRREVMSTEEVARLNLRHALRDARRLSEAYGQFLAWSRVIGQVLANPFGEREVRVERNDDAVTGLPLSTRVGTVLSDDEHIDGAVARLRRDVFSVGWLSECWAASLEGAAGRVGPRGVELEGQPLAIYRDRGDGQNSLLHLWAESLDQWGVDPAIGEAKWRQIMQLLQTQHQTLVSDLLREVVDDAEGGDPVDYATFMSGIDRDHEAGVDRLDDQVLSDSARARGLSVVGRSFSERTQRDLDRMAALTQLSEPFDDFELRAYAAPDRSRRSSRDESLGAPGLDGATPPGDLFGGTPF
;
A
#
# COMPACT_ATOMS: atom_id res chain seq x y z
N MET A 1 33.22 -5.94 -6.62
CA MET A 1 34.48 -6.60 -6.99
C MET A 1 34.51 -7.89 -6.19
N ARG A 2 34.60 -9.07 -6.82
CA ARG A 2 34.53 -10.37 -6.12
C ARG A 2 35.94 -10.95 -5.96
N VAL A 3 36.40 -11.08 -4.73
CA VAL A 3 37.73 -11.62 -4.40
C VAL A 3 37.57 -13.03 -3.84
N LEU A 4 38.37 -13.97 -4.34
CA LEU A 4 38.41 -15.35 -3.86
C LEU A 4 39.51 -15.50 -2.81
N THR A 5 39.17 -15.95 -1.61
CA THR A 5 40.15 -16.24 -0.55
C THR A 5 40.40 -17.74 -0.43
N LEU A 6 41.66 -18.14 -0.60
CA LEU A 6 42.15 -19.51 -0.50
C LEU A 6 43.12 -19.61 0.68
N VAL A 7 42.82 -20.49 1.64
CA VAL A 7 43.68 -20.75 2.80
C VAL A 7 44.21 -22.17 2.72
N VAL A 8 45.52 -22.30 2.73
CA VAL A 8 46.26 -23.56 2.63
C VAL A 8 46.94 -23.83 3.96
N ALA A 9 46.75 -25.01 4.52
CA ALA A 9 47.43 -25.40 5.76
C ALA A 9 47.88 -26.87 5.72
N PRO A 10 49.01 -27.21 6.36
CA PRO A 10 49.38 -28.60 6.60
C PRO A 10 48.36 -29.29 7.53
N PRO A 11 48.24 -30.63 7.48
CA PRO A 11 47.48 -31.35 8.49
C PRO A 11 48.15 -31.14 9.86
N GLY A 12 47.35 -30.88 10.90
CA GLY A 12 47.85 -30.67 12.25
C GLY A 12 47.11 -29.57 13.01
N PRO A 13 47.77 -28.90 13.97
CA PRO A 13 47.08 -28.00 14.91
C PRO A 13 46.44 -26.78 14.25
N LEU A 14 46.89 -26.38 13.06
CA LEU A 14 46.28 -25.27 12.31
C LEU A 14 44.90 -25.57 11.72
N GLY A 15 44.44 -26.83 11.76
CA GLY A 15 43.06 -27.17 11.44
C GLY A 15 42.05 -26.43 12.32
N SER A 16 42.41 -26.09 13.55
CA SER A 16 41.54 -25.32 14.44
C SER A 16 41.30 -23.88 14.01
N VAL A 17 42.18 -23.32 13.15
CA VAL A 17 41.95 -22.01 12.52
C VAL A 17 40.77 -22.08 11.56
N ARG A 18 40.67 -23.16 10.77
CA ARG A 18 39.52 -23.41 9.91
C ARG A 18 38.23 -23.50 10.72
N ASP A 19 38.28 -24.26 11.81
CA ASP A 19 37.10 -24.52 12.64
C ASP A 19 36.60 -23.21 13.29
N ALA A 20 37.51 -22.38 13.83
CA ALA A 20 37.17 -21.06 14.36
C ALA A 20 36.61 -20.11 13.28
N LEU A 21 37.20 -20.09 12.08
CA LEU A 21 36.68 -19.28 10.96
C LEU A 21 35.32 -19.80 10.46
N ALA A 22 35.06 -21.11 10.53
CA ALA A 22 33.78 -21.70 10.19
C ALA A 22 32.70 -21.29 11.20
N ASP A 23 32.99 -21.34 12.49
CA ASP A 23 32.07 -20.85 13.55
C ASP A 23 31.75 -19.36 13.35
N TRP A 24 32.76 -18.54 13.03
CA TRP A 24 32.55 -17.12 12.73
C TRP A 24 31.80 -16.88 11.42
N SER A 25 31.92 -17.77 10.45
CA SER A 25 31.11 -17.74 9.23
C SER A 25 29.64 -18.08 9.53
N ALA A 26 29.37 -19.04 10.43
CA ALA A 26 28.02 -19.35 10.91
C ALA A 26 27.36 -18.12 11.57
N ALA A 27 28.14 -17.39 12.37
CA ALA A 27 27.71 -16.14 13.01
C ALA A 27 27.64 -14.92 12.05
N GLY A 28 28.02 -15.09 10.77
CA GLY A 28 28.05 -14.00 9.79
C GLY A 28 29.10 -12.92 10.06
N LEU A 29 30.17 -13.26 10.78
CA LEU A 29 31.31 -12.38 11.05
C LEU A 29 32.40 -12.49 9.98
N VAL A 30 32.49 -13.62 9.29
CA VAL A 30 33.48 -13.90 8.24
C VAL A 30 32.78 -14.25 6.93
N ASP A 31 33.26 -13.68 5.84
CA ASP A 31 32.82 -13.98 4.47
C ASP A 31 33.31 -15.36 4.00
N ASP A 32 32.68 -15.89 2.95
CA ASP A 32 32.96 -17.20 2.39
C ASP A 32 34.45 -17.38 2.01
N PHE A 33 35.04 -18.52 2.34
CA PHE A 33 36.43 -18.84 2.03
C PHE A 33 36.61 -20.32 1.63
N HIS A 34 37.76 -20.61 1.03
CA HIS A 34 38.10 -21.99 0.65
C HIS A 34 39.31 -22.47 1.44
N TRP A 35 39.17 -23.63 2.05
CA TRP A 35 40.23 -24.32 2.77
C TRP A 35 40.82 -25.44 1.90
N ILE A 36 42.14 -25.53 1.88
CA ILE A 36 42.87 -26.50 1.07
C ILE A 36 43.93 -27.19 1.91
N GLU A 37 43.96 -28.52 1.83
CA GLU A 37 45.02 -29.34 2.41
C GLU A 37 45.84 -29.96 1.27
N PRO A 38 47.16 -30.16 1.42
CA PRO A 38 48.03 -30.66 0.34
C PRO A 38 47.55 -31.97 -0.29
N ARG A 39 46.99 -32.87 0.52
CA ARG A 39 46.41 -34.16 0.08
C ARG A 39 45.24 -34.00 -0.91
N MET A 40 44.61 -32.83 -0.97
CA MET A 40 43.51 -32.52 -1.89
C MET A 40 44.00 -32.17 -3.29
N LEU A 41 45.29 -31.84 -3.45
CA LEU A 41 45.89 -31.27 -4.66
C LEU A 41 46.86 -32.22 -5.39
N GLY A 42 46.67 -33.54 -5.26
CA GLY A 42 47.50 -34.55 -5.93
C GLY A 42 47.44 -34.50 -7.47
N GLU A 43 48.11 -35.43 -8.17
CA GLU A 43 48.37 -35.40 -9.64
C GLU A 43 47.14 -35.15 -10.56
N ARG A 44 45.91 -35.37 -10.07
CA ARG A 44 44.65 -35.09 -10.78
C ARG A 44 43.60 -34.35 -9.93
N GLY A 45 43.96 -33.91 -8.73
CA GLY A 45 43.04 -33.30 -7.77
C GLY A 45 43.09 -31.78 -7.82
N ASP A 46 41.91 -31.15 -7.86
CA ASP A 46 41.73 -29.70 -7.72
C ASP A 46 40.71 -29.37 -6.62
N ALA A 47 40.60 -30.27 -5.64
CA ALA A 47 39.59 -30.19 -4.60
C ALA A 47 39.91 -29.12 -3.54
N ALA A 48 38.87 -28.47 -3.04
CA ALA A 48 38.89 -27.53 -1.95
C ALA A 48 37.63 -27.72 -1.08
N ILE A 49 37.67 -27.23 0.15
CA ILE A 49 36.50 -27.14 1.02
C ILE A 49 36.01 -25.71 1.02
N HIS A 50 34.84 -25.46 0.45
CA HIS A 50 34.16 -24.17 0.52
C HIS A 50 33.40 -24.08 1.84
N VAL A 51 33.75 -23.07 2.65
CA VAL A 51 33.10 -22.78 3.92
C VAL A 51 32.16 -21.60 3.72
N ARG A 52 30.88 -21.79 4.01
CA ARG A 52 29.84 -20.77 3.87
C ARG A 52 28.80 -20.95 4.97
N GLN A 53 28.50 -19.89 5.71
CA GLN A 53 27.53 -19.91 6.83
C GLN A 53 27.80 -21.05 7.82
N GLY A 54 29.08 -21.36 8.06
CA GLY A 54 29.50 -22.47 8.94
C GLY A 54 29.39 -23.87 8.33
N GLU A 55 28.83 -24.02 7.13
CA GLU A 55 28.74 -25.30 6.45
C GLU A 55 29.96 -25.58 5.57
N PHE A 56 30.35 -26.84 5.50
CA PHE A 56 31.47 -27.32 4.67
C PHE A 56 30.93 -27.98 3.40
N HIS A 57 31.30 -27.44 2.24
CA HIS A 57 30.95 -27.99 0.93
C HIS A 57 32.19 -28.39 0.14
N GLY A 58 32.14 -29.54 -0.53
CA GLY A 58 33.18 -29.91 -1.50
C GLY A 58 33.15 -28.98 -2.71
N ALA A 59 34.31 -28.45 -3.09
CA ALA A 59 34.47 -27.55 -4.23
C ALA A 59 35.65 -27.97 -5.10
N SER A 60 35.67 -27.50 -6.36
CA SER A 60 36.75 -27.72 -7.32
C SER A 60 37.26 -26.36 -7.81
N LEU A 61 38.57 -26.14 -7.72
CA LEU A 61 39.22 -24.88 -8.09
C LEU A 61 39.05 -24.56 -9.58
N THR A 62 39.10 -25.57 -10.45
CA THR A 62 38.88 -25.35 -11.90
C THR A 62 37.43 -25.01 -12.22
N SER A 63 36.48 -25.60 -11.51
CA SER A 63 35.05 -25.28 -11.64
C SER A 63 34.74 -23.84 -11.20
N ILE A 64 35.35 -23.38 -10.10
CA ILE A 64 35.23 -21.99 -9.61
C ILE A 64 35.77 -21.01 -10.64
N ALA A 65 36.99 -21.25 -11.14
CA ALA A 65 37.63 -20.40 -12.15
C ALA A 65 36.82 -20.28 -13.46
N GLY A 66 36.08 -21.32 -13.84
CA GLY A 66 35.28 -21.36 -15.07
C GLY A 66 33.85 -20.78 -14.96
N ARG A 67 33.28 -20.70 -13.75
CA ARG A 67 31.86 -20.30 -13.55
C ARG A 67 31.69 -18.89 -13.00
N GLU A 68 32.67 -18.38 -12.27
CA GLU A 68 32.54 -17.13 -11.53
C GLU A 68 33.39 -16.02 -12.13
N ARG A 69 32.85 -14.79 -12.15
CA ARG A 69 33.64 -13.60 -12.45
C ARG A 69 34.38 -13.18 -11.19
N ILE A 70 35.67 -13.52 -11.12
CA ILE A 70 36.58 -13.21 -10.01
C ILE A 70 37.53 -12.10 -10.44
N ASP A 71 37.64 -11.06 -9.61
CA ASP A 71 38.45 -9.87 -9.88
C ASP A 71 39.83 -9.93 -9.18
N GLY A 72 40.02 -10.82 -8.20
CA GLY A 72 41.27 -11.02 -7.47
C GLY A 72 41.29 -12.34 -6.68
N VAL A 73 42.48 -12.89 -6.42
CA VAL A 73 42.67 -14.08 -5.57
C VAL A 73 43.60 -13.73 -4.41
N ARG A 74 43.23 -14.07 -3.18
CA ARG A 74 44.09 -14.02 -1.99
C ARG A 74 44.49 -15.44 -1.63
N LEU A 75 45.76 -15.79 -1.83
CA LEU A 75 46.32 -17.10 -1.48
C LEU A 75 47.14 -16.97 -0.20
N CYS A 76 46.68 -17.63 0.86
CA CYS A 76 47.37 -17.68 2.15
C CYS A 76 47.90 -19.08 2.43
N VAL A 77 49.20 -19.21 2.67
CA VAL A 77 49.81 -20.44 3.23
C VAL A 77 50.05 -20.20 4.71
N LEU A 78 49.41 -21.02 5.55
CA LEU A 78 49.63 -21.01 7.00
C LEU A 78 50.85 -21.90 7.32
N VAL A 79 51.84 -21.32 8.00
CA VAL A 79 53.09 -21.99 8.37
C VAL A 79 53.12 -22.19 9.89
N PRO A 80 53.04 -23.44 10.39
CA PRO A 80 53.14 -23.69 11.82
C PRO A 80 54.60 -23.59 12.28
N ALA A 81 54.91 -22.60 13.11
CA ALA A 81 56.13 -22.55 13.90
C ALA A 81 55.76 -22.85 15.36
N LEU A 82 55.34 -24.10 15.58
CA LEU A 82 54.78 -24.67 16.81
C LEU A 82 55.46 -26.01 17.08
N ASP A 83 55.63 -26.38 18.36
CA ASP A 83 56.31 -27.61 18.73
C ASP A 83 55.59 -28.84 18.15
N GLY A 84 56.36 -29.72 17.49
CA GLY A 84 55.84 -30.97 16.92
C GLY A 84 54.96 -30.81 15.67
N ALA A 85 54.80 -29.59 15.15
CA ALA A 85 54.06 -29.34 13.91
C ALA A 85 55.01 -29.23 12.71
N GLU A 86 54.70 -29.96 11.63
CA GLU A 86 55.49 -29.90 10.39
C GLU A 86 54.88 -28.91 9.38
N PRO A 87 55.68 -27.97 8.85
CA PRO A 87 55.24 -27.07 7.80
C PRO A 87 55.22 -27.77 6.42
N LEU A 88 54.56 -27.15 5.45
CA LEU A 88 54.63 -27.60 4.06
C LEU A 88 56.04 -27.47 3.50
N THR A 89 56.41 -28.42 2.65
CA THR A 89 57.65 -28.31 1.89
C THR A 89 57.51 -27.25 0.79
N LEU A 90 58.64 -26.63 0.40
CA LEU A 90 58.64 -25.67 -0.71
C LEU A 90 58.13 -26.27 -2.03
N VAL A 91 58.33 -27.56 -2.24
CA VAL A 91 57.84 -28.27 -3.45
C VAL A 91 56.32 -28.35 -3.45
N GLU A 92 55.71 -28.65 -2.30
CA GLU A 92 54.25 -28.64 -2.16
C GLU A 92 53.71 -27.24 -2.41
N GLU A 93 54.27 -26.21 -1.77
CA GLU A 93 53.81 -24.83 -1.95
C GLU A 93 53.95 -24.31 -3.39
N GLN A 94 55.05 -24.65 -4.07
CA GLN A 94 55.23 -24.35 -5.49
C GLN A 94 54.16 -25.03 -6.34
N THR A 95 53.87 -26.31 -6.07
CA THR A 95 52.83 -27.07 -6.78
C THR A 95 51.46 -26.40 -6.64
N ILE A 96 51.12 -25.94 -5.44
CA ILE A 96 49.86 -25.23 -5.15
C ILE A 96 49.81 -23.89 -5.88
N THR A 97 50.91 -23.14 -5.84
CA THR A 97 51.02 -21.84 -6.50
C THR A 97 50.88 -21.98 -8.02
N ASP A 98 51.59 -22.93 -8.63
CA ASP A 98 51.52 -23.21 -10.05
C ASP A 98 50.12 -23.67 -10.48
N LEU A 99 49.40 -24.40 -9.62
CA LEU A 99 48.01 -24.79 -9.87
C LEU A 99 47.09 -23.55 -9.88
N ILE A 100 47.21 -22.67 -8.88
CA ILE A 100 46.38 -21.47 -8.75
C ILE A 100 46.68 -20.48 -9.88
N ASP A 101 47.95 -20.23 -10.19
CA ASP A 101 48.35 -19.37 -11.30
C ASP A 101 47.81 -19.89 -12.65
N ARG A 102 47.80 -21.22 -12.85
CA ARG A 102 47.21 -21.83 -14.05
C ARG A 102 45.69 -21.70 -14.08
N ALA A 103 45.02 -21.98 -12.96
CA ALA A 103 43.56 -21.90 -12.87
C ALA A 103 43.05 -20.45 -13.03
N PHE A 104 43.80 -19.47 -12.52
CA PHE A 104 43.41 -18.05 -12.46
C PHE A 104 44.34 -17.12 -13.25
N ALA A 105 44.89 -17.57 -14.40
CA ALA A 105 45.96 -16.92 -15.15
C ALA A 105 45.76 -15.43 -15.56
N ARG A 106 44.54 -14.90 -15.45
CA ARG A 106 44.21 -13.49 -15.80
C ARG A 106 43.78 -12.66 -14.59
N VAL A 107 43.87 -13.22 -13.39
CA VAL A 107 43.41 -12.61 -12.15
C VAL A 107 44.63 -12.31 -11.27
N PRO A 108 44.75 -11.11 -10.68
CA PRO A 108 45.84 -10.81 -9.78
C PRO A 108 45.78 -11.71 -8.53
N VAL A 109 46.92 -12.31 -8.15
CA VAL A 109 47.05 -13.18 -6.99
C VAL A 109 47.91 -12.51 -5.92
N THR A 110 47.32 -12.16 -4.78
CA THR A 110 48.03 -11.69 -3.58
C THR A 110 48.49 -12.91 -2.79
N ARG A 111 49.80 -13.08 -2.64
CA ARG A 111 50.42 -14.24 -1.98
C ARG A 111 50.88 -13.90 -0.58
N VAL A 112 50.30 -14.56 0.41
CA VAL A 112 50.57 -14.32 1.84
C VAL A 112 51.10 -15.61 2.47
N ARG A 113 52.23 -15.50 3.17
CA ARG A 113 52.79 -16.56 3.98
C ARG A 113 52.63 -16.14 5.43
N ALA A 114 51.68 -16.75 6.13
CA ALA A 114 51.32 -16.39 7.50
C ALA A 114 51.89 -17.40 8.48
N VAL A 115 52.94 -16.99 9.19
CA VAL A 115 53.58 -17.78 10.24
C VAL A 115 52.76 -17.67 11.52
N VAL A 116 52.31 -18.81 12.03
CA VAL A 116 51.59 -18.94 13.29
C VAL A 116 52.56 -19.49 14.34
N THR A 117 52.76 -18.73 15.41
CA THR A 117 53.69 -19.08 16.50
C THR A 117 53.18 -18.54 17.84
N ARG A 118 53.89 -18.87 18.93
CA ARG A 118 53.59 -18.49 20.31
C ARG A 118 54.84 -18.08 21.06
N ALA A 119 54.68 -17.30 22.12
CA ALA A 119 55.80 -16.97 22.98
C ALA A 119 56.30 -18.22 23.72
N GLY A 120 57.61 -18.43 23.73
CA GLY A 120 58.23 -19.58 24.42
C GLY A 120 58.31 -20.87 23.58
N VAL A 121 57.87 -20.87 22.32
CA VAL A 121 58.11 -21.96 21.38
C VAL A 121 59.54 -21.86 20.84
N ASP A 122 60.30 -22.95 20.92
CA ASP A 122 61.69 -23.04 20.45
C ASP A 122 61.83 -23.82 19.13
N GLN A 123 60.73 -24.29 18.54
CA GLN A 123 60.70 -24.92 17.21
C GLN A 123 61.32 -24.01 16.15
N THR A 124 62.29 -24.54 15.40
CA THR A 124 62.84 -23.88 14.21
C THR A 124 62.26 -24.46 12.94
N VAL A 125 62.09 -23.62 11.92
CA VAL A 125 61.47 -23.96 10.64
C VAL A 125 62.41 -23.52 9.51
N GLU A 126 62.78 -24.46 8.64
CA GLU A 126 63.49 -24.16 7.41
C GLU A 126 62.58 -23.37 6.45
N ASP A 127 63.15 -22.40 5.74
CA ASP A 127 62.40 -21.59 4.77
C ASP A 127 61.12 -20.92 5.32
N LEU A 128 61.20 -20.50 6.58
CA LEU A 128 60.16 -19.75 7.28
C LEU A 128 59.69 -18.52 6.48
N VAL A 129 60.62 -17.86 5.80
CA VAL A 129 60.41 -16.65 4.99
C VAL A 129 60.95 -16.90 3.58
N ILE A 130 60.14 -16.62 2.56
CA ILE A 130 60.50 -16.85 1.15
C ILE A 130 60.34 -15.59 0.30
N THR A 131 61.11 -15.50 -0.77
CA THR A 131 61.04 -14.36 -1.70
C THR A 131 59.78 -14.43 -2.57
N GLY A 132 59.21 -13.27 -2.92
CA GLY A 132 58.02 -13.18 -3.78
C GLY A 132 56.68 -13.41 -3.06
N TRP A 133 56.69 -13.39 -1.73
CA TRP A 133 55.53 -13.52 -0.86
C TRP A 133 55.48 -12.39 0.17
N HIS A 134 54.28 -12.03 0.61
CA HIS A 134 54.10 -11.25 1.83
C HIS A 134 54.28 -12.17 3.04
N ASN A 135 55.49 -12.21 3.59
CA ASN A 135 55.76 -12.97 4.80
C ASN A 135 55.32 -12.18 6.03
N VAL A 136 54.34 -12.71 6.75
CA VAL A 136 53.80 -12.11 7.98
C VAL A 136 53.88 -13.11 9.12
N VAL A 137 54.16 -12.63 10.31
CA VAL A 137 54.22 -13.42 11.54
C VAL A 137 53.13 -12.90 12.47
N LEU A 138 52.18 -13.74 12.84
CA LEU A 138 51.12 -13.36 13.77
C LEU A 138 51.75 -13.09 15.13
N SER A 139 51.59 -11.86 15.63
CA SER A 139 52.06 -11.46 16.96
C SER A 139 51.40 -12.34 18.03
N PRO A 140 52.15 -12.92 18.99
CA PRO A 140 51.60 -13.79 20.03
C PRO A 140 51.01 -12.95 21.17
N GLU A 141 50.06 -12.08 20.85
CA GLU A 141 49.42 -11.20 21.81
C GLU A 141 47.93 -11.03 21.49
N ASP A 142 47.15 -10.69 22.51
CA ASP A 142 45.77 -10.27 22.39
C ASP A 142 45.54 -8.99 23.20
N SER A 143 44.70 -8.10 22.69
CA SER A 143 44.42 -6.79 23.30
C SER A 143 43.09 -6.24 22.85
N THR A 144 42.46 -5.42 23.70
CA THR A 144 41.18 -4.76 23.40
C THR A 144 41.31 -3.59 22.42
N GLY A 145 42.52 -3.16 22.07
CA GLY A 145 42.72 -2.09 21.09
C GLY A 145 44.18 -1.64 20.98
N PRO A 146 44.50 -0.83 19.97
CA PRO A 146 45.83 -0.25 19.82
C PRO A 146 46.20 0.64 21.03
N GLY A 147 47.44 0.53 21.50
CA GLY A 147 47.96 1.26 22.67
C GLY A 147 47.39 0.83 24.03
N MET A 148 46.52 -0.19 24.06
CA MET A 148 45.89 -0.69 25.29
C MET A 148 46.73 -1.80 25.95
N GLY A 149 46.33 -2.21 27.16
CA GLY A 149 46.92 -3.38 27.82
C GLY A 149 46.84 -4.63 26.93
N ARG A 150 47.91 -5.42 26.93
CA ARG A 150 48.02 -6.65 26.13
C ARG A 150 48.27 -7.87 27.00
N THR A 151 47.69 -8.98 26.59
CA THR A 151 47.95 -10.31 27.14
C THR A 151 48.82 -11.06 26.16
N ARG A 152 49.93 -11.63 26.64
CA ARG A 152 50.79 -12.48 25.83
C ARG A 152 50.16 -13.86 25.67
N LEU A 153 50.30 -14.42 24.47
CA LEU A 153 49.90 -15.79 24.14
C LEU A 153 51.12 -16.70 24.21
N ASP A 154 51.24 -17.42 25.32
CA ASP A 154 52.32 -18.39 25.54
C ASP A 154 52.08 -19.69 24.76
N ALA A 155 53.08 -20.58 24.72
CA ALA A 155 52.97 -21.88 24.09
C ALA A 155 51.79 -22.70 24.64
N THR A 156 51.03 -23.33 23.76
CA THR A 156 49.83 -24.10 24.13
C THR A 156 49.66 -25.30 23.18
N ASP A 157 49.21 -26.42 23.75
CA ASP A 157 48.80 -27.62 23.00
C ASP A 157 47.28 -27.63 22.74
N ASP A 158 46.53 -26.65 23.29
CA ASP A 158 45.09 -26.52 23.04
C ASP A 158 44.84 -25.93 21.65
N GLY A 159 44.39 -26.79 20.74
CA GLY A 159 44.01 -26.41 19.39
C GLY A 159 42.93 -25.33 19.35
N VAL A 160 41.95 -25.34 20.26
CA VAL A 160 40.85 -24.35 20.28
C VAL A 160 41.38 -22.97 20.63
N GLU A 161 42.23 -22.88 21.66
CA GLU A 161 42.92 -21.65 22.04
C GLU A 161 43.81 -21.14 20.90
N LEU A 162 44.59 -22.04 20.28
CA LEU A 162 45.43 -21.70 19.14
C LEU A 162 44.62 -21.09 18.00
N GLY A 163 43.55 -21.80 17.60
CA GLY A 163 42.68 -21.47 16.47
C GLY A 163 41.97 -20.13 16.67
N ARG A 164 41.41 -19.89 17.86
CA ARG A 164 40.70 -18.65 18.22
C ARG A 164 41.53 -17.39 17.93
N TYR A 165 42.75 -17.32 18.45
CA TYR A 165 43.59 -16.12 18.28
C TYR A 165 44.23 -16.04 16.88
N ALA A 166 44.66 -17.18 16.33
CA ALA A 166 45.26 -17.20 14.99
C ALA A 166 44.23 -16.83 13.90
N ALA A 167 42.98 -17.29 14.03
CA ALA A 167 41.89 -16.95 13.12
C ALA A 167 41.64 -15.43 13.04
N ALA A 168 41.74 -14.69 14.15
CA ALA A 168 41.55 -13.23 14.13
C ALA A 168 42.65 -12.52 13.31
N GLY A 169 43.91 -12.95 13.46
CA GLY A 169 45.02 -12.45 12.67
C GLY A 169 44.89 -12.80 11.19
N VAL A 170 44.54 -14.05 10.88
CA VAL A 170 44.31 -14.52 9.51
C VAL A 170 43.15 -13.78 8.85
N ALA A 171 42.03 -13.62 9.56
CA ALA A 171 40.86 -12.92 9.04
C ALA A 171 41.16 -11.44 8.74
N GLY A 172 41.93 -10.78 9.60
CA GLY A 172 42.39 -9.41 9.37
C GLY A 172 43.32 -9.27 8.17
N VAL A 173 44.38 -10.08 8.11
CA VAL A 173 45.36 -10.02 7.01
C VAL A 173 44.73 -10.35 5.67
N LEU A 174 43.79 -11.29 5.62
CA LEU A 174 43.13 -11.70 4.39
C LEU A 174 41.87 -10.89 4.06
N GLY A 175 41.47 -9.93 4.91
CA GLY A 175 40.24 -9.16 4.73
C GLY A 175 39.02 -10.07 4.61
N LEU A 176 38.91 -11.04 5.52
CA LEU A 176 37.81 -12.01 5.59
C LEU A 176 36.64 -11.52 6.44
N TRP A 177 36.83 -10.49 7.26
CA TRP A 177 35.77 -9.94 8.09
C TRP A 177 34.61 -9.44 7.23
N SER A 178 33.39 -9.87 7.54
CA SER A 178 32.22 -9.51 6.75
C SER A 178 31.97 -8.00 6.81
N GLY A 179 31.81 -7.42 5.62
CA GLY A 179 31.69 -5.98 5.45
C GLY A 179 33.02 -5.25 5.29
N VAL A 180 34.16 -5.94 5.31
CA VAL A 180 35.49 -5.36 5.03
C VAL A 180 35.96 -5.83 3.65
N ASP A 181 35.82 -4.97 2.64
CA ASP A 181 36.04 -5.37 1.25
C ASP A 181 37.54 -5.49 0.86
N ARG A 182 38.46 -4.92 1.66
CA ARG A 182 39.89 -4.80 1.32
C ARG A 182 40.80 -5.45 2.37
N SER A 183 41.90 -6.04 1.91
CA SER A 183 42.99 -6.52 2.76
C SER A 183 44.15 -5.52 2.81
N PRO A 184 44.91 -5.46 3.93
CA PRO A 184 46.11 -4.63 4.07
C PRO A 184 47.22 -4.91 3.05
N LEU A 185 47.17 -6.05 2.37
CA LEU A 185 48.19 -6.52 1.42
C LEU A 185 47.73 -6.48 -0.05
N ASP A 186 46.47 -6.13 -0.31
CA ASP A 186 45.95 -6.06 -1.68
C ASP A 186 46.64 -4.94 -2.47
N GLY A 187 47.24 -5.29 -3.62
CA GLY A 187 47.93 -4.34 -4.49
C GLY A 187 49.27 -3.82 -3.96
N GLU A 188 49.72 -4.33 -2.82
CA GLU A 188 51.01 -3.99 -2.24
C GLU A 188 52.14 -4.75 -2.92
N ARG A 189 53.34 -4.16 -2.94
CA ARG A 189 54.54 -4.89 -3.37
C ARG A 189 55.09 -5.70 -2.21
N PHE A 190 55.51 -6.93 -2.47
CA PHE A 190 56.29 -7.70 -1.50
C PHE A 190 57.61 -6.97 -1.21
N VAL A 191 58.14 -7.16 -0.01
CA VAL A 191 59.42 -6.58 0.37
C VAL A 191 60.53 -7.43 -0.25
N ASP A 192 61.49 -6.79 -0.91
CA ASP A 192 62.62 -7.50 -1.53
C ASP A 192 63.45 -8.26 -0.48
N GLY A 193 63.90 -9.46 -0.85
CA GLY A 193 64.68 -10.34 0.01
C GLY A 193 63.83 -11.26 0.90
N ARG A 194 64.48 -11.93 1.85
CA ARG A 194 63.83 -12.81 2.83
C ARG A 194 63.47 -11.99 4.06
N ARG A 195 62.42 -11.18 3.92
CA ARG A 195 61.93 -10.29 4.98
C ARG A 195 60.51 -10.61 5.42
N ALA A 196 60.27 -10.48 6.72
CA ALA A 196 58.98 -10.68 7.37
C ALA A 196 58.53 -9.41 8.11
N ARG A 197 57.24 -9.35 8.44
CA ARG A 197 56.65 -8.34 9.33
C ARG A 197 55.85 -9.02 10.44
N LEU A 198 55.89 -8.47 11.65
CA LEU A 198 54.92 -8.84 12.67
C LEU A 198 53.57 -8.22 12.33
N VAL A 199 52.49 -8.92 12.63
CA VAL A 199 51.13 -8.44 12.39
C VAL A 199 50.19 -8.75 13.55
N ARG A 200 49.30 -7.80 13.83
CA ARG A 200 48.11 -8.00 14.66
C ARG A 200 46.90 -7.36 14.01
N SER A 201 45.71 -7.87 14.31
CA SER A 201 44.47 -7.32 13.75
C SER A 201 43.41 -7.18 14.83
N PHE A 202 42.55 -6.17 14.66
CA PHE A 202 41.38 -5.92 15.48
C PHE A 202 40.14 -5.85 14.58
N PHE A 203 38.99 -6.27 15.11
CA PHE A 203 37.71 -6.16 14.43
C PHE A 203 36.60 -5.73 15.39
N ARG A 204 35.78 -4.78 14.97
CA ARG A 204 34.60 -4.31 15.69
C ARG A 204 33.40 -4.35 14.77
N ARG A 205 32.30 -4.90 15.26
CA ARG A 205 30.98 -4.81 14.62
C ARG A 205 29.97 -4.30 15.63
N VAL A 206 29.23 -3.26 15.26
CA VAL A 206 28.10 -2.73 16.02
C VAL A 206 26.85 -2.92 15.18
N GLY A 207 25.97 -3.81 15.63
CA GLY A 207 24.68 -4.10 15.02
C GLY A 207 23.59 -3.14 15.51
N THR A 208 22.75 -2.70 14.58
CA THR A 208 21.73 -1.67 14.82
C THR A 208 20.34 -2.06 14.33
N ALA A 209 20.15 -3.34 13.96
CA ALA A 209 18.93 -3.83 13.34
C ALA A 209 17.66 -3.50 14.15
N GLU A 210 17.70 -3.65 15.49
CA GLU A 210 16.59 -3.32 16.37
C GLU A 210 16.27 -1.82 16.37
N VAL A 211 17.29 -0.97 16.56
CA VAL A 211 17.14 0.49 16.55
C VAL A 211 16.63 0.98 15.18
N ALA A 212 17.18 0.46 14.09
CA ALA A 212 16.75 0.78 12.73
C ALA A 212 15.29 0.36 12.48
N ALA A 213 14.90 -0.83 12.93
CA ALA A 213 13.51 -1.31 12.83
C ALA A 213 12.55 -0.42 13.62
N ARG A 214 12.91 -0.07 14.87
CA ARG A 214 12.11 0.82 15.73
C ARG A 214 11.99 2.22 15.15
N LEU A 215 13.08 2.80 14.64
CA LEU A 215 13.06 4.09 13.94
C LEU A 215 12.18 4.06 12.69
N ARG A 216 12.30 3.00 11.87
CA ARG A 216 11.48 2.83 10.67
C ARG A 216 9.99 2.80 11.02
N THR A 217 9.61 1.96 11.99
CA THR A 217 8.23 1.87 12.45
C THR A 217 7.77 3.19 13.03
N GLY A 218 8.52 3.82 13.94
CA GLY A 218 8.12 5.08 14.57
C GLY A 218 7.94 6.25 13.58
N VAL A 219 8.77 6.31 12.53
CA VAL A 219 8.69 7.37 11.52
C VAL A 219 7.59 7.11 10.48
N LEU A 220 7.40 5.87 10.05
CA LEU A 220 6.50 5.52 8.94
C LEU A 220 5.11 5.02 9.37
N ALA A 221 4.92 4.61 10.62
CA ALA A 221 3.62 4.18 11.13
C ALA A 221 2.70 5.37 11.45
N MET A 222 1.41 5.20 11.17
CA MET A 222 0.36 6.21 11.34
C MET A 222 -0.55 5.93 12.56
N ASP A 223 -0.28 4.87 13.31
CA ASP A 223 -1.02 4.41 14.49
C ASP A 223 -1.01 5.43 15.64
N ALA A 224 0.15 6.06 15.89
CA ALA A 224 0.31 7.15 16.85
C ALA A 224 -0.32 8.49 16.38
N GLY A 225 -0.86 8.51 15.16
CA GLY A 225 -1.40 9.69 14.48
C GLY A 225 -0.58 10.10 13.27
N LEU A 226 -1.20 10.88 12.40
CA LEU A 226 -0.56 11.46 11.21
C LEU A 226 0.53 12.47 11.60
N PRO A 227 1.68 12.52 10.90
CA PRO A 227 2.73 13.49 11.19
C PRO A 227 2.23 14.92 10.97
N LEU A 228 2.82 15.90 11.65
CA LEU A 228 2.61 17.33 11.36
C LEU A 228 3.56 17.77 10.24
N PRO A 229 3.11 17.86 8.97
CA PRO A 229 3.96 18.33 7.92
C PRO A 229 4.37 19.79 8.13
N SER A 230 5.46 20.19 7.49
CA SER A 230 5.87 21.59 7.46
C SER A 230 6.04 22.09 6.03
N GLN A 231 5.82 23.39 5.82
CA GLN A 231 6.12 24.06 4.56
C GLN A 231 6.95 25.31 4.87
N PHE A 232 8.13 25.42 4.27
CA PHE A 232 9.08 26.52 4.52
C PHE A 232 9.38 26.75 6.02
N GLY A 233 9.46 25.67 6.80
CA GLY A 233 9.72 25.72 8.24
C GLY A 233 8.53 26.13 9.11
N VAL A 234 7.35 26.38 8.53
CA VAL A 234 6.10 26.60 9.28
C VAL A 234 5.39 25.25 9.43
N PRO A 235 5.27 24.71 10.66
CA PRO A 235 4.55 23.46 10.87
C PRO A 235 3.04 23.68 10.77
N THR A 236 2.33 22.63 10.34
CA THR A 236 0.89 22.54 10.52
C THR A 236 0.53 22.31 11.99
N VAL A 237 -0.75 22.39 12.32
CA VAL A 237 -1.27 22.13 13.66
C VAL A 237 -2.39 21.10 13.61
N TYR A 238 -2.59 20.35 14.70
CA TYR A 238 -3.75 19.47 14.78
C TYR A 238 -5.03 20.27 15.00
N VAL A 239 -6.09 19.90 14.29
CA VAL A 239 -7.43 20.41 14.53
C VAL A 239 -7.98 19.86 15.85
N ASN A 240 -8.50 20.74 16.71
CA ASN A 240 -9.09 20.34 17.98
C ASN A 240 -10.46 19.67 17.81
N ASP A 241 -11.32 20.20 16.92
CA ASP A 241 -12.63 19.63 16.58
C ASP A 241 -12.57 18.97 15.20
N GLU A 242 -12.09 17.72 15.18
CA GLU A 242 -11.94 16.92 13.98
C GLU A 242 -13.29 16.63 13.29
N ALA A 243 -14.37 16.52 14.08
CA ALA A 243 -15.72 16.27 13.56
C ALA A 243 -16.26 17.47 12.79
N LEU A 244 -16.06 18.69 13.31
CA LEU A 244 -16.44 19.92 12.61
C LEU A 244 -15.62 20.12 11.33
N ALA A 245 -14.32 19.81 11.35
CA ALA A 245 -13.48 19.84 10.15
C ALA A 245 -13.99 18.86 9.07
N ALA A 246 -14.29 17.62 9.45
CA ALA A 246 -14.88 16.62 8.59
C ALA A 246 -16.23 17.06 8.01
N GLU A 247 -17.12 17.61 8.84
CA GLU A 247 -18.43 18.11 8.41
C GLU A 247 -18.31 19.24 7.38
N ASN A 248 -17.44 20.22 7.65
CA ASN A 248 -17.20 21.38 6.78
C ASN A 248 -16.63 20.96 5.42
N MET A 249 -15.58 20.11 5.43
CA MET A 249 -14.98 19.61 4.20
C MET A 249 -16.00 18.83 3.36
N ALA A 250 -16.79 17.96 3.99
CA ALA A 250 -17.83 17.20 3.29
C ALA A 250 -18.95 18.11 2.76
N GLY A 251 -19.23 19.24 3.42
CA GLY A 251 -20.15 20.27 2.95
C GLY A 251 -19.64 21.01 1.72
N GLN A 252 -18.35 21.34 1.69
CA GLN A 252 -17.68 21.96 0.54
C GLN A 252 -17.68 21.01 -0.67
N LEU A 253 -17.32 19.74 -0.47
CA LEU A 253 -17.37 18.71 -1.50
C LEU A 253 -18.78 18.55 -2.08
N TRP A 254 -19.78 18.45 -1.21
CA TRP A 254 -21.18 18.29 -1.64
C TRP A 254 -21.67 19.48 -2.44
N THR A 255 -21.40 20.71 -1.97
CA THR A 255 -21.83 21.94 -2.65
C THR A 255 -21.25 22.03 -4.07
N ARG A 256 -20.01 21.58 -4.25
CA ARG A 256 -19.32 21.56 -5.54
C ARG A 256 -19.95 20.57 -6.54
N HIS A 257 -20.42 19.42 -6.07
CA HIS A 257 -20.89 18.31 -6.93
C HIS A 257 -22.40 18.01 -6.87
N ALA A 258 -23.17 18.78 -6.10
CA ALA A 258 -24.61 18.54 -5.90
C ALA A 258 -25.41 18.48 -7.21
N ASN A 259 -25.05 19.31 -8.19
CA ASN A 259 -25.71 19.36 -9.50
C ASN A 259 -25.40 18.15 -10.38
N VAL A 260 -24.28 17.49 -10.12
CA VAL A 260 -23.97 16.22 -10.79
C VAL A 260 -24.97 15.21 -10.25
N LEU A 261 -25.18 15.05 -8.95
CA LEU A 261 -25.99 13.95 -8.40
C LEU A 261 -27.52 14.04 -8.59
N ARG A 262 -28.09 15.17 -9.05
CA ARG A 262 -29.54 15.34 -9.26
C ARG A 262 -29.89 15.88 -10.63
N GLY A 263 -30.86 15.27 -11.31
CA GLY A 263 -31.42 15.75 -12.58
C GLY A 263 -32.31 17.01 -12.47
N PRO A 264 -32.66 17.65 -13.59
CA PRO A 264 -33.64 18.75 -13.61
C PRO A 264 -35.06 18.25 -13.28
N ARG A 265 -35.88 19.10 -12.66
CA ARG A 265 -37.33 18.89 -12.43
C ARG A 265 -38.10 19.90 -13.25
N GLU A 266 -39.21 19.47 -13.86
CA GLU A 266 -40.09 20.41 -14.55
C GLU A 266 -41.00 21.11 -13.55
N PRO A 267 -40.98 22.46 -13.48
CA PRO A 267 -41.87 23.20 -12.62
C PRO A 267 -43.30 23.11 -13.15
N HIS A 268 -44.26 22.77 -12.28
CA HIS A 268 -45.67 22.81 -12.63
C HIS A 268 -46.09 24.27 -12.91
N ARG A 269 -46.51 24.57 -14.15
CA ARG A 269 -47.23 25.80 -14.48
C ARG A 269 -48.71 25.46 -14.65
N PRO A 270 -49.63 26.00 -13.82
CA PRO A 270 -51.04 25.78 -14.03
C PRO A 270 -51.44 26.36 -15.40
N PRO A 271 -52.18 25.61 -16.25
CA PRO A 271 -52.58 26.11 -17.56
C PRO A 271 -53.45 27.36 -17.40
N GLU A 272 -53.13 28.44 -18.13
CA GLU A 272 -53.96 29.66 -18.13
C GLU A 272 -55.40 29.30 -18.53
N ALA A 273 -56.35 29.59 -17.64
CA ALA A 273 -57.75 29.36 -17.89
C ALA A 273 -58.22 30.25 -19.05
N LYS A 274 -58.38 29.69 -20.26
CA LYS A 274 -58.95 30.41 -21.40
C LYS A 274 -60.44 30.71 -21.14
N PRO A 275 -60.88 31.96 -20.94
CA PRO A 275 -62.29 32.28 -20.90
C PRO A 275 -62.87 32.18 -22.32
N ILE A 276 -63.96 31.44 -22.48
CA ILE A 276 -64.65 31.33 -23.76
C ILE A 276 -65.41 32.63 -24.02
N GLY A 277 -65.30 33.19 -25.24
CA GLY A 277 -66.06 34.36 -25.66
C GLY A 277 -67.55 34.04 -25.84
N ALA A 278 -68.44 35.01 -25.57
CA ALA A 278 -69.90 34.83 -25.61
C ALA A 278 -70.44 34.18 -26.90
N ALA A 279 -69.76 34.39 -28.04
CA ALA A 279 -70.14 33.83 -29.33
C ALA A 279 -69.99 32.29 -29.43
N GLU A 280 -69.01 31.71 -28.75
CA GLU A 280 -68.72 30.27 -28.83
C GLU A 280 -69.64 29.45 -27.91
N ALA A 281 -70.06 30.04 -26.79
CA ALA A 281 -71.15 29.53 -25.95
C ALA A 281 -72.50 29.53 -26.71
N LEU A 282 -72.78 30.57 -27.50
CA LEU A 282 -73.97 30.66 -28.36
C LEU A 282 -73.97 29.58 -29.44
N ARG A 283 -72.82 29.29 -30.07
CA ARG A 283 -72.70 28.22 -31.08
C ARG A 283 -72.95 26.83 -30.48
N LEU A 284 -72.42 26.57 -29.29
CA LEU A 284 -72.67 25.32 -28.55
C LEU A 284 -74.16 25.17 -28.16
N PHE A 285 -74.81 26.26 -27.75
CA PHE A 285 -76.24 26.29 -27.42
C PHE A 285 -77.13 25.96 -28.62
N PHE A 286 -76.88 26.58 -29.79
CA PHE A 286 -77.64 26.27 -31.01
C PHE A 286 -77.42 24.83 -31.51
N GLY A 287 -76.20 24.29 -31.34
CA GLY A 287 -75.92 22.87 -31.61
C GLY A 287 -76.72 21.93 -30.72
N PHE A 288 -76.83 22.23 -29.43
CA PHE A 288 -77.65 21.48 -28.47
C PHE A 288 -79.15 21.57 -28.79
N LEU A 289 -79.67 22.75 -29.13
CA LEU A 289 -81.08 22.97 -29.49
C LEU A 289 -81.46 22.17 -30.74
N TRP A 290 -80.59 22.14 -31.75
CA TRP A 290 -80.77 21.34 -32.96
C TRP A 290 -80.78 19.83 -32.67
N ALA A 291 -79.93 19.37 -31.73
CA ALA A 291 -79.87 17.97 -31.32
C ALA A 291 -81.07 17.54 -30.43
N ALA A 292 -81.56 18.43 -29.58
CA ALA A 292 -82.77 18.22 -28.78
C ALA A 292 -84.03 18.14 -29.65
N MET A 293 -84.12 18.95 -30.71
CA MET A 293 -85.22 18.92 -31.69
C MET A 293 -85.28 17.61 -32.49
N LYS A 294 -84.14 16.93 -32.68
CA LYS A 294 -84.03 15.59 -33.27
C LYS A 294 -84.13 14.44 -32.27
N ASN A 295 -84.54 14.71 -31.03
CA ASN A 295 -84.77 13.72 -29.98
C ASN A 295 -83.53 12.85 -29.60
N ALA A 296 -82.30 13.38 -29.73
CA ALA A 296 -81.07 12.67 -29.39
C ALA A 296 -80.03 13.52 -28.61
N PRO A 297 -80.36 14.11 -27.44
CA PRO A 297 -79.43 14.96 -26.69
C PRO A 297 -78.20 14.22 -26.15
N ARG A 298 -78.31 12.92 -25.88
CA ARG A 298 -77.19 12.08 -25.41
C ARG A 298 -76.11 11.86 -26.49
N ALA A 299 -76.48 11.91 -27.78
CA ALA A 299 -75.56 11.66 -28.89
C ALA A 299 -74.61 12.84 -29.15
N TRP A 300 -75.10 14.08 -29.05
CA TRP A 300 -74.28 15.29 -29.23
C TRP A 300 -73.24 15.46 -28.10
N LEU A 301 -73.64 15.20 -26.85
CA LEU A 301 -72.73 15.21 -25.70
C LEU A 301 -71.71 14.07 -25.78
N GLY A 302 -72.14 12.90 -26.26
CA GLY A 302 -71.24 11.82 -26.65
C GLY A 302 -70.21 12.29 -27.67
N GLN A 303 -70.59 13.04 -28.71
CA GLN A 303 -69.68 13.52 -29.76
C GLN A 303 -68.65 14.55 -29.28
N VAL A 304 -69.04 15.49 -28.40
CA VAL A 304 -68.13 16.49 -27.81
C VAL A 304 -67.21 15.87 -26.76
N VAL A 305 -67.68 14.86 -26.01
CA VAL A 305 -66.87 14.07 -25.06
C VAL A 305 -65.98 13.05 -25.80
N HIS A 306 -66.37 12.58 -26.99
CA HIS A 306 -65.57 11.68 -27.84
C HIS A 306 -64.49 12.40 -28.63
N GLN A 307 -64.56 13.73 -28.84
CA GLN A 307 -63.48 14.52 -29.45
C GLN A 307 -62.33 14.90 -28.49
N MET A 308 -62.41 14.48 -27.22
CA MET A 308 -61.31 14.58 -26.24
C MET A 308 -60.88 13.21 -25.69
N ARG A 309 -61.05 12.14 -26.50
CA ARG A 309 -60.44 10.83 -26.24
C ARG A 309 -59.34 10.58 -27.26
N ALA A 310 -58.18 11.17 -27.03
CA ALA A 310 -56.92 10.74 -27.61
C ALA A 310 -55.92 10.50 -26.47
N ASP A 311 -55.44 9.27 -26.40
CA ASP A 311 -54.21 8.79 -25.75
C ASP A 311 -54.01 8.96 -24.24
N ALA A 312 -54.95 8.43 -23.44
CA ALA A 312 -54.67 8.18 -22.02
C ALA A 312 -55.33 6.87 -21.53
N ALA A 313 -54.90 5.73 -22.07
CA ALA A 313 -55.12 4.43 -21.42
C ALA A 313 -54.11 3.42 -21.99
N GLY A 314 -53.12 3.04 -21.19
CA GLY A 314 -52.19 1.96 -21.56
C GLY A 314 -51.11 1.68 -20.53
N ALA A 315 -50.45 2.70 -19.99
CA ALA A 315 -49.24 2.48 -19.19
C ALA A 315 -49.50 2.22 -17.68
N VAL A 316 -50.55 2.79 -17.08
CA VAL A 316 -50.73 2.73 -15.61
C VAL A 316 -51.53 1.50 -15.14
N GLN A 317 -52.42 0.95 -15.98
CA GLN A 317 -53.26 -0.21 -15.61
C GLN A 317 -52.49 -1.55 -15.59
N GLY A 318 -51.41 -1.69 -16.36
CA GLY A 318 -50.56 -2.90 -16.37
C GLY A 318 -49.51 -2.95 -15.24
N LEU A 319 -49.05 -1.79 -14.78
CA LEU A 319 -48.00 -1.62 -13.76
C LEU A 319 -48.52 -1.80 -12.32
N VAL A 320 -49.79 -1.47 -12.07
CA VAL A 320 -50.41 -1.56 -10.73
C VAL A 320 -51.05 -2.93 -10.45
N TYR A 321 -51.38 -3.72 -11.47
CA TYR A 321 -52.17 -4.96 -11.30
C TYR A 321 -51.59 -6.27 -11.87
N GLY A 322 -50.40 -6.31 -12.50
CA GLY A 322 -49.97 -7.57 -13.14
C GLY A 322 -48.50 -7.98 -13.15
N HIS A 323 -47.54 -7.08 -13.44
CA HIS A 323 -46.27 -7.56 -14.04
C HIS A 323 -45.01 -7.49 -13.14
N ALA A 324 -44.99 -6.76 -12.00
CA ALA A 324 -43.83 -6.72 -11.09
C ALA A 324 -44.15 -6.28 -9.63
N PRO A 325 -44.96 -7.04 -8.86
CA PRO A 325 -45.34 -6.67 -7.49
C PRO A 325 -44.13 -6.51 -6.54
N ALA A 326 -43.08 -7.32 -6.71
CA ALA A 326 -41.89 -7.30 -5.85
C ALA A 326 -41.06 -6.01 -5.98
N ALA A 327 -40.88 -5.47 -7.19
CA ALA A 327 -40.13 -4.22 -7.39
C ALA A 327 -40.90 -3.01 -6.82
N TYR A 328 -42.22 -3.03 -6.98
CA TYR A 328 -43.09 -2.02 -6.38
C TYR A 328 -43.03 -2.04 -4.84
N ASP A 329 -43.14 -3.23 -4.23
CA ASP A 329 -43.10 -3.38 -2.77
C ASP A 329 -41.77 -2.89 -2.18
N VAL A 330 -40.65 -3.14 -2.85
CA VAL A 330 -39.34 -2.63 -2.42
C VAL A 330 -39.26 -1.10 -2.47
N VAL A 331 -39.69 -0.47 -3.57
CA VAL A 331 -39.61 1.00 -3.73
C VAL A 331 -40.62 1.73 -2.84
N VAL A 332 -41.85 1.22 -2.76
CA VAL A 332 -42.96 1.91 -2.09
C VAL A 332 -43.09 1.50 -0.62
N ARG A 333 -42.97 0.21 -0.30
CA ARG A 333 -43.13 -0.32 1.07
C ARG A 333 -41.80 -0.55 1.79
N GLY A 334 -40.65 -0.56 1.09
CA GLY A 334 -39.34 -0.75 1.71
C GLY A 334 -39.11 -2.15 2.26
N VAL A 335 -39.83 -3.14 1.72
CA VAL A 335 -39.73 -4.56 2.11
C VAL A 335 -39.51 -5.41 0.87
N THR A 336 -38.70 -6.46 1.00
CA THR A 336 -38.49 -7.44 -0.05
C THR A 336 -39.72 -8.35 -0.19
N ALA A 337 -39.77 -9.17 -1.25
CA ALA A 337 -40.82 -10.17 -1.43
C ALA A 337 -40.93 -11.19 -0.27
N ASN A 338 -39.86 -11.32 0.53
CA ASN A 338 -39.80 -12.22 1.68
C ASN A 338 -40.26 -11.55 3.00
N GLY A 339 -40.75 -10.30 2.95
CA GLY A 339 -41.20 -9.55 4.12
C GLY A 339 -40.08 -8.98 4.99
N THR A 340 -38.82 -9.10 4.58
CA THR A 340 -37.67 -8.51 5.27
C THR A 340 -37.45 -7.05 4.84
N PRO A 341 -36.82 -6.20 5.68
CA PRO A 341 -36.42 -4.86 5.28
C PRO A 341 -35.54 -4.88 4.02
N SER A 342 -35.82 -4.01 3.05
CA SER A 342 -35.03 -3.92 1.82
C SER A 342 -33.71 -3.19 2.05
N SER A 343 -32.63 -3.71 1.47
CA SER A 343 -31.34 -3.05 1.36
C SER A 343 -31.34 -1.96 0.28
N TRP A 344 -30.29 -1.15 0.23
CA TRP A 344 -30.12 -0.15 -0.83
C TRP A 344 -29.86 -0.78 -2.21
N LEU A 345 -29.26 -1.97 -2.25
CA LEU A 345 -29.06 -2.76 -3.47
C LEU A 345 -30.40 -3.25 -4.02
N ASP A 346 -31.26 -3.79 -3.16
CA ASP A 346 -32.62 -4.20 -3.54
C ASP A 346 -33.39 -3.01 -4.12
N PHE A 347 -33.24 -1.83 -3.50
CA PHE A 347 -33.86 -0.60 -3.98
C PHE A 347 -33.34 -0.18 -5.35
N ARG A 348 -32.02 -0.23 -5.60
CA ARG A 348 -31.42 0.05 -6.91
C ARG A 348 -31.97 -0.86 -7.99
N ASP A 349 -32.03 -2.16 -7.71
CA ASP A 349 -32.45 -3.18 -8.66
C ASP A 349 -33.95 -3.04 -8.97
N ALA A 350 -34.75 -2.71 -7.96
CA ALA A 350 -36.16 -2.39 -8.11
C ALA A 350 -36.40 -1.11 -8.92
N ALA A 351 -35.66 -0.03 -8.63
CA ALA A 351 -35.74 1.23 -9.38
C ALA A 351 -35.33 1.03 -10.86
N THR A 352 -34.27 0.27 -11.11
CA THR A 352 -33.81 -0.06 -12.46
C THR A 352 -34.83 -0.91 -13.22
N SER A 353 -35.50 -1.84 -12.53
CA SER A 353 -36.57 -2.64 -13.11
C SER A 353 -37.79 -1.79 -13.47
N LEU A 354 -38.18 -0.85 -12.60
CA LEU A 354 -39.27 0.09 -12.88
C LEU A 354 -38.95 1.06 -14.02
N ASP A 355 -37.71 1.58 -14.09
CA ASP A 355 -37.24 2.46 -15.16
C ASP A 355 -37.34 1.77 -16.53
N ARG A 356 -36.83 0.52 -16.64
CA ARG A 356 -36.95 -0.29 -17.87
C ARG A 356 -38.39 -0.55 -18.28
N LEU A 357 -39.27 -0.88 -17.33
CA LEU A 357 -40.69 -1.09 -17.60
C LEU A 357 -41.37 0.20 -18.08
N PHE A 358 -40.99 1.36 -17.54
CA PHE A 358 -41.48 2.66 -17.98
C PHE A 358 -41.00 3.01 -19.41
N ASP A 359 -39.74 2.72 -19.74
CA ASP A 359 -39.20 2.91 -21.09
C ASP A 359 -39.90 2.01 -22.12
N ASP A 360 -40.10 0.73 -21.79
CA ASP A 360 -40.79 -0.22 -22.67
C ASP A 360 -42.28 0.14 -22.86
N ALA A 361 -42.96 0.60 -21.81
CA ALA A 361 -44.37 1.00 -21.88
C ALA A 361 -44.62 2.26 -22.73
N THR A 362 -43.59 3.09 -22.92
CA THR A 362 -43.70 4.36 -23.63
C THR A 362 -43.02 4.39 -25.00
N GLY A 363 -42.37 3.29 -25.39
CA GLY A 363 -41.71 3.14 -26.69
C GLY A 363 -40.49 4.03 -26.90
N GLN A 364 -40.08 4.81 -25.89
CA GLN A 364 -38.92 5.69 -25.91
C GLN A 364 -37.74 5.01 -25.21
N ARG A 365 -37.06 4.09 -25.92
CA ARG A 365 -35.79 3.52 -25.45
C ARG A 365 -34.66 4.51 -25.67
N GLU A 366 -34.36 5.33 -24.67
CA GLU A 366 -33.16 6.16 -24.67
C GLU A 366 -32.03 5.43 -23.96
N HIS A 367 -30.93 5.14 -24.67
CA HIS A 367 -29.67 4.75 -24.04
C HIS A 367 -29.03 5.99 -23.40
N ALA A 368 -29.47 6.36 -22.20
CA ALA A 368 -28.82 7.42 -21.44
C ALA A 368 -27.41 6.96 -21.02
N PRO A 369 -26.35 7.74 -21.30
CA PRO A 369 -25.01 7.43 -20.82
C PRO A 369 -24.98 7.46 -19.29
N TYR A 370 -24.16 6.59 -18.70
CA TYR A 370 -23.87 6.62 -17.27
C TYR A 370 -23.31 8.00 -16.89
N ALA A 371 -23.69 8.48 -15.71
CA ALA A 371 -23.16 9.71 -15.17
C ALA A 371 -21.65 9.57 -14.92
N ASP A 372 -20.83 10.43 -15.53
CA ASP A 372 -19.40 10.50 -15.18
C ASP A 372 -19.26 11.13 -13.79
N LEU A 373 -18.93 10.29 -12.80
CA LEU A 373 -18.69 10.68 -11.41
C LEU A 373 -17.19 10.77 -11.09
N SER A 374 -16.30 10.63 -12.08
CA SER A 374 -14.85 10.63 -11.87
C SER A 374 -14.36 11.89 -11.15
N GLY A 375 -14.88 13.07 -11.52
CA GLY A 375 -14.54 14.33 -10.86
C GLY A 375 -14.96 14.39 -9.39
N LEU A 376 -16.08 13.78 -9.01
CA LEU A 376 -16.51 13.68 -7.62
C LEU A 376 -15.53 12.82 -6.82
N TRP A 377 -15.11 11.67 -7.36
CA TRP A 377 -14.23 10.73 -6.66
C TRP A 377 -12.78 11.20 -6.59
N GLN A 378 -12.29 11.91 -7.61
CA GLN A 378 -11.00 12.60 -7.56
C GLN A 378 -11.00 13.68 -6.47
N ASP A 379 -12.05 14.50 -6.41
CA ASP A 379 -12.17 15.54 -5.38
C ASP A 379 -12.39 14.95 -3.97
N TYR A 380 -13.10 13.81 -3.85
CA TYR A 380 -13.26 13.07 -2.59
C TYR A 380 -11.93 12.53 -2.07
N ALA A 381 -11.11 11.91 -2.94
CA ALA A 381 -9.77 11.48 -2.61
C ALA A 381 -8.91 12.68 -2.20
N ALA A 382 -8.89 13.75 -3.02
CA ALA A 382 -8.14 14.95 -2.74
C ALA A 382 -8.51 15.59 -1.39
N ALA A 383 -9.80 15.74 -1.09
CA ALA A 383 -10.28 16.26 0.19
C ALA A 383 -9.85 15.40 1.39
N SER A 384 -9.89 14.08 1.23
CA SER A 384 -9.42 13.13 2.26
C SER A 384 -7.94 13.33 2.55
N LEU A 385 -7.11 13.40 1.50
CA LEU A 385 -5.68 13.64 1.64
C LEU A 385 -5.39 15.04 2.22
N THR A 386 -6.12 16.08 1.82
CA THR A 386 -5.96 17.45 2.34
C THR A 386 -6.25 17.52 3.84
N LEU A 387 -7.26 16.80 4.34
CA LEU A 387 -7.52 16.72 5.77
C LEU A 387 -6.35 16.06 6.54
N ALA A 388 -5.60 15.17 5.89
CA ALA A 388 -4.50 14.43 6.48
C ALA A 388 -3.15 15.16 6.44
N ASP A 389 -2.85 15.89 5.36
CA ASP A 389 -1.52 16.48 5.14
C ASP A 389 -1.51 17.97 4.77
N ALA A 390 -2.68 18.61 4.81
CA ALA A 390 -2.89 20.01 4.45
C ALA A 390 -2.53 20.40 3.00
N GLY A 391 -2.26 19.43 2.11
CA GLY A 391 -1.91 19.69 0.72
C GLY A 391 -3.08 20.24 -0.09
N GLU A 392 -2.98 21.48 -0.59
CA GLU A 392 -4.01 22.08 -1.44
C GLU A 392 -3.98 21.48 -2.86
N ARG A 393 -4.87 20.51 -3.11
CA ARG A 393 -4.96 19.80 -4.40
C ARG A 393 -6.06 20.33 -5.32
N VAL A 394 -7.16 20.83 -4.73
CA VAL A 394 -8.36 21.26 -5.46
C VAL A 394 -8.83 22.60 -4.92
N ALA A 395 -9.05 23.55 -5.83
CA ALA A 395 -9.59 24.85 -5.49
C ALA A 395 -11.00 24.74 -4.87
N GLY A 396 -11.17 25.30 -3.68
CA GLY A 396 -12.41 25.23 -2.89
C GLY A 396 -12.49 24.05 -1.92
N LEU A 397 -11.47 23.18 -1.86
CA LEU A 397 -11.29 22.11 -0.88
C LEU A 397 -9.95 22.29 -0.16
N ALA A 398 -9.79 23.46 0.47
CA ALA A 398 -8.55 23.87 1.12
C ALA A 398 -8.44 23.31 2.54
N ALA A 399 -7.22 23.25 3.07
CA ALA A 399 -6.98 22.83 4.45
C ALA A 399 -7.72 23.73 5.44
N VAL A 400 -8.20 23.14 6.54
CA VAL A 400 -8.83 23.90 7.64
C VAL A 400 -7.81 24.88 8.21
N ARG A 401 -8.22 26.10 8.56
CA ARG A 401 -7.32 27.14 9.07
C ARG A 401 -7.51 27.34 10.56
N ILE A 402 -6.42 27.26 11.32
CA ILE A 402 -6.39 27.59 12.76
C ILE A 402 -5.54 28.86 12.92
N GLY A 403 -6.21 30.01 13.00
CA GLY A 403 -5.54 31.30 12.87
C GLY A 403 -4.86 31.43 11.50
N SER A 404 -3.54 31.61 11.48
CA SER A 404 -2.72 31.69 10.26
C SER A 404 -2.08 30.36 9.84
N GLN A 405 -2.27 29.28 10.60
CA GLN A 405 -1.66 27.98 10.32
C GLN A 405 -2.68 27.03 9.67
N PRO A 406 -2.25 26.20 8.70
CA PRO A 406 -3.08 25.11 8.19
C PRO A 406 -3.19 24.00 9.25
N GLY A 407 -4.39 23.44 9.36
CA GLY A 407 -4.76 22.40 10.29
C GLY A 407 -4.88 21.05 9.60
N ILE A 408 -4.43 19.99 10.29
CA ILE A 408 -4.63 18.60 9.89
C ILE A 408 -5.43 17.83 10.94
N VAL A 409 -6.15 16.80 10.51
CA VAL A 409 -6.79 15.84 11.41
C VAL A 409 -5.73 14.85 11.89
N ARG A 410 -5.70 14.54 13.20
CA ARG A 410 -4.64 13.71 13.79
C ARG A 410 -4.84 12.23 13.44
N ARG A 411 -6.07 11.74 13.58
CA ARG A 411 -6.37 10.32 13.43
C ARG A 411 -6.97 10.01 12.06
N VAL A 412 -6.48 8.96 11.42
CA VAL A 412 -6.95 8.51 10.10
C VAL A 412 -8.42 8.10 10.13
N ASP A 413 -8.86 7.43 11.18
CA ASP A 413 -10.25 6.98 11.36
C ASP A 413 -11.27 8.14 11.54
N ARG A 414 -10.78 9.38 11.66
CA ARG A 414 -11.62 10.59 11.68
C ARG A 414 -11.77 11.19 10.27
N ILE A 415 -10.95 10.75 9.32
CA ILE A 415 -11.02 11.14 7.92
C ILE A 415 -11.76 10.05 7.13
N VAL A 416 -11.09 8.95 6.82
CA VAL A 416 -11.65 7.77 6.17
C VAL A 416 -11.21 6.54 6.97
N PRO A 417 -12.12 5.95 7.77
CA PRO A 417 -11.84 4.71 8.48
C PRO A 417 -11.43 3.59 7.53
N SER A 418 -10.47 2.76 7.93
CA SER A 418 -10.09 1.56 7.19
C SER A 418 -11.11 0.45 7.45
N THR A 419 -10.88 -0.73 6.86
CA THR A 419 -11.74 -1.87 7.18
C THR A 419 -11.46 -2.43 8.58
N ALA A 420 -10.28 -2.17 9.17
CA ALA A 420 -9.94 -2.64 10.52
C ALA A 420 -10.91 -2.13 11.60
N GLU A 421 -11.49 -0.94 11.42
CA GLU A 421 -12.48 -0.34 12.32
C GLU A 421 -13.93 -0.82 12.06
N ALA A 422 -14.15 -1.77 11.16
CA ALA A 422 -15.50 -2.28 10.87
C ALA A 422 -16.14 -2.98 12.08
N PHE A 423 -17.46 -2.88 12.18
CA PHE A 423 -18.21 -3.48 13.27
C PHE A 423 -18.21 -5.02 13.18
N SER A 424 -17.68 -5.67 14.22
CA SER A 424 -17.60 -7.13 14.38
C SER A 424 -18.16 -7.63 15.72
N GLY A 425 -18.83 -6.77 16.49
CA GLY A 425 -19.29 -7.05 17.86
C GLY A 425 -20.50 -7.99 17.98
N MET A 426 -20.86 -8.74 16.94
CA MET A 426 -21.98 -9.68 16.95
C MET A 426 -21.52 -11.10 17.29
N LYS A 427 -22.28 -11.78 18.15
CA LYS A 427 -22.04 -13.21 18.39
C LYS A 427 -22.39 -14.04 17.13
N PRO A 428 -21.69 -15.15 16.85
CA PRO A 428 -21.89 -15.92 15.62
C PRO A 428 -23.32 -16.35 15.33
N HIS A 429 -24.10 -16.72 16.35
CA HIS A 429 -25.49 -17.14 16.17
C HIS A 429 -26.44 -15.99 15.81
N VAL A 430 -26.17 -14.77 16.28
CA VAL A 430 -26.92 -13.56 15.89
C VAL A 430 -26.53 -13.14 14.47
N ALA A 431 -25.24 -13.21 14.13
CA ALA A 431 -24.77 -12.94 12.77
C ALA A 431 -25.39 -13.93 11.75
N ALA A 432 -25.47 -15.21 12.10
CA ALA A 432 -26.04 -16.25 11.26
C ALA A 432 -27.55 -16.07 11.00
N SER A 433 -28.33 -15.58 11.97
CA SER A 433 -29.78 -15.36 11.79
C SER A 433 -30.08 -14.14 10.92
N ILE A 434 -29.17 -13.16 10.87
CA ILE A 434 -29.31 -11.91 10.11
C ILE A 434 -28.73 -12.03 8.70
N GLY A 435 -27.76 -12.94 8.50
CA GLY A 435 -27.02 -13.10 7.24
C GLY A 435 -26.04 -11.97 6.97
N ALA A 436 -25.61 -11.24 8.01
CA ALA A 436 -24.65 -10.14 7.91
C ALA A 436 -23.48 -10.36 8.86
N VAL A 437 -22.26 -10.24 8.34
CA VAL A 437 -21.03 -10.59 9.08
C VAL A 437 -20.25 -9.35 9.53
N ARG A 438 -20.28 -8.27 8.76
CA ARG A 438 -19.43 -7.08 8.99
C ARG A 438 -20.04 -5.86 8.31
N VAL A 439 -19.89 -4.69 8.93
CA VAL A 439 -20.30 -3.39 8.35
C VAL A 439 -19.21 -2.37 8.58
N GLU A 440 -18.82 -1.67 7.52
CA GLU A 440 -17.76 -0.67 7.51
C GLU A 440 -18.25 0.68 8.08
N PRO A 441 -17.37 1.48 8.70
CA PRO A 441 -17.79 2.70 9.41
C PRO A 441 -18.39 3.80 8.53
N TYR A 442 -18.02 3.81 7.26
CA TYR A 442 -18.54 4.73 6.26
C TYR A 442 -19.84 4.23 5.60
N ASP A 443 -20.24 2.96 5.78
CA ASP A 443 -21.48 2.42 5.24
C ASP A 443 -22.70 2.78 6.10
N VAL A 444 -23.17 4.01 5.97
CA VAL A 444 -24.30 4.56 6.73
C VAL A 444 -25.61 3.79 6.45
N LEU A 445 -25.87 3.41 5.19
CA LEU A 445 -27.06 2.65 4.81
C LEU A 445 -26.98 1.19 5.29
N GLY A 446 -25.82 0.54 5.19
CA GLY A 446 -25.60 -0.81 5.71
C GLY A 446 -25.70 -0.88 7.23
N ALA A 447 -25.17 0.13 7.94
CA ALA A 447 -25.32 0.23 9.39
C ALA A 447 -26.79 0.41 9.81
N ALA A 448 -27.55 1.24 9.08
CA ALA A 448 -28.98 1.40 9.33
C ALA A 448 -29.78 0.13 8.99
N ASP A 449 -29.38 -0.60 7.94
CA ASP A 449 -30.01 -1.88 7.59
C ASP A 449 -29.74 -2.95 8.65
N LEU A 450 -28.49 -3.07 9.10
CA LEU A 450 -28.09 -3.96 10.17
C LEU A 450 -28.88 -3.66 11.46
N GLU A 451 -28.99 -2.39 11.84
CA GLU A 451 -29.75 -1.98 13.02
C GLU A 451 -31.23 -2.43 12.92
N ARG A 452 -31.87 -2.23 11.76
CA ARG A 452 -33.26 -2.68 11.54
C ARG A 452 -33.39 -4.19 11.66
N ARG A 453 -32.46 -4.96 11.09
CA ARG A 453 -32.48 -6.43 11.14
C ARG A 453 -32.23 -6.96 12.56
N VAL A 454 -31.26 -6.41 13.28
CA VAL A 454 -30.98 -6.81 14.67
C VAL A 454 -32.19 -6.51 15.55
N ARG A 455 -32.90 -5.39 15.32
CA ARG A 455 -34.14 -5.06 16.06
C ARG A 455 -35.23 -6.09 15.86
N VAL A 456 -35.44 -6.58 14.64
CA VAL A 456 -36.39 -7.67 14.35
C VAL A 456 -35.99 -8.97 15.05
N VAL A 457 -34.70 -9.29 15.11
CA VAL A 457 -34.20 -10.48 15.85
C VAL A 457 -34.34 -10.30 17.37
N ALA A 458 -34.19 -9.08 17.89
CA ALA A 458 -34.33 -8.77 19.30
C ALA A 458 -35.76 -8.97 19.84
N GLU A 459 -36.77 -8.94 18.96
CA GLU A 459 -38.18 -9.26 19.28
C GLU A 459 -38.38 -10.76 19.56
N GLN A 460 -37.41 -11.62 19.21
CA GLN A 460 -37.48 -13.06 19.47
C GLN A 460 -36.99 -13.38 20.91
N PRO A 461 -37.79 -14.06 21.76
CA PRO A 461 -37.47 -14.26 23.18
C PRO A 461 -36.13 -14.97 23.45
N LEU A 462 -35.74 -15.90 22.56
CA LEU A 462 -34.52 -16.70 22.70
C LEU A 462 -33.23 -15.93 22.35
N MET A 463 -33.33 -14.81 21.60
CA MET A 463 -32.20 -14.05 21.06
C MET A 463 -32.09 -12.63 21.61
N SER A 464 -33.07 -12.20 22.43
CA SER A 464 -33.26 -10.81 22.86
C SER A 464 -32.04 -10.21 23.59
N VAL A 465 -31.41 -10.96 24.50
CA VAL A 465 -30.27 -10.45 25.30
C VAL A 465 -29.05 -10.19 24.42
N ASP A 466 -28.69 -11.16 23.57
CA ASP A 466 -27.52 -11.04 22.70
C ASP A 466 -27.75 -10.02 21.57
N ALA A 467 -28.96 -9.95 21.02
CA ALA A 467 -29.33 -8.95 20.02
C ALA A 467 -29.34 -7.53 20.61
N SER A 468 -29.79 -7.35 21.85
CA SER A 468 -29.74 -6.06 22.55
C SER A 468 -28.30 -5.62 22.82
N GLY A 469 -27.44 -6.53 23.28
CA GLY A 469 -26.00 -6.25 23.45
C GLY A 469 -25.32 -5.87 22.12
N ALA A 470 -25.70 -6.51 21.01
CA ALA A 470 -25.24 -6.15 19.68
C ALA A 470 -25.73 -4.76 19.24
N LEU A 471 -26.99 -4.38 19.53
CA LEU A 471 -27.52 -3.03 19.28
C LEU A 471 -26.75 -1.96 20.07
N ASP A 472 -26.50 -2.19 21.35
CA ASP A 472 -25.73 -1.26 22.20
C ASP A 472 -24.29 -1.11 21.69
N GLY A 473 -23.67 -2.23 21.27
CA GLY A 473 -22.36 -2.24 20.62
C GLY A 473 -22.34 -1.44 19.32
N LEU A 474 -23.33 -1.67 18.45
CA LEU A 474 -23.48 -0.96 17.18
C LEU A 474 -23.68 0.55 17.40
N GLN A 475 -24.49 0.95 18.38
CA GLN A 475 -24.70 2.37 18.72
C GLN A 475 -23.43 3.04 19.23
N ARG A 476 -22.67 2.39 20.12
CA ARG A 476 -21.38 2.91 20.60
C ARG A 476 -20.38 3.07 19.46
N TRP A 477 -20.25 2.06 18.63
CA TRP A 477 -19.39 2.09 17.44
C TRP A 477 -19.79 3.22 16.47
N ARG A 478 -21.09 3.43 16.23
CA ARG A 478 -21.59 4.54 15.41
C ARG A 478 -21.31 5.91 16.02
N MET A 479 -21.38 6.06 17.34
CA MET A 479 -21.02 7.31 18.01
C MET A 479 -19.53 7.63 17.85
N GLU A 480 -18.69 6.60 17.83
CA GLU A 480 -17.26 6.76 17.65
C GLU A 480 -16.90 7.12 16.21
N HIS A 481 -17.31 6.33 15.20
CA HIS A 481 -16.83 6.54 13.82
C HIS A 481 -17.79 7.33 12.92
N GLY A 482 -19.06 7.49 13.32
CA GLY A 482 -20.10 8.11 12.48
C GLY A 482 -19.92 9.61 12.23
N ARG A 483 -18.88 10.22 12.81
CA ARG A 483 -18.50 11.63 12.58
C ARG A 483 -17.28 11.80 11.67
N SER A 484 -16.74 10.73 11.10
CA SER A 484 -15.63 10.81 10.15
C SER A 484 -16.04 11.55 8.87
N PHE A 485 -15.06 12.08 8.12
CA PHE A 485 -15.33 12.73 6.82
C PHE A 485 -16.07 11.78 5.86
N ALA A 486 -15.64 10.52 5.77
CA ALA A 486 -16.31 9.50 4.96
C ALA A 486 -17.77 9.28 5.41
N SER A 487 -18.02 9.10 6.72
CA SER A 487 -19.39 8.94 7.23
C SER A 487 -20.28 10.17 6.96
N GLN A 488 -19.72 11.38 6.99
CA GLN A 488 -20.43 12.62 6.65
C GLN A 488 -20.77 12.73 5.16
N VAL A 489 -19.89 12.25 4.27
CA VAL A 489 -20.16 12.17 2.82
C VAL A 489 -21.21 11.08 2.54
N GLY A 490 -21.03 9.89 3.11
CA GLY A 490 -21.99 8.78 3.02
C GLY A 490 -23.38 9.17 3.54
N GLY A 491 -23.44 9.92 4.64
CA GLY A 491 -24.69 10.47 5.18
C GLY A 491 -25.40 11.45 4.23
N ARG A 492 -24.65 12.28 3.48
CA ARG A 492 -25.23 13.18 2.47
C ARG A 492 -25.77 12.41 1.26
N ILE A 493 -25.04 11.41 0.76
CA ILE A 493 -25.52 10.54 -0.33
C ILE A 493 -26.76 9.77 0.13
N ALA A 494 -26.73 9.17 1.33
CA ALA A 494 -27.84 8.45 1.92
C ALA A 494 -29.08 9.34 2.11
N GLY A 495 -28.89 10.57 2.61
CA GLY A 495 -29.97 11.55 2.76
C GLY A 495 -30.57 11.98 1.41
N ALA A 496 -29.72 12.14 0.37
CA ALA A 496 -30.19 12.43 -0.98
C ALA A 496 -30.98 11.25 -1.58
N LEU A 497 -30.52 10.02 -1.38
CA LEU A 497 -31.23 8.81 -1.81
C LEU A 497 -32.58 8.67 -1.10
N GLY A 498 -32.62 8.90 0.22
CA GLY A 498 -33.86 8.92 1.00
C GLY A 498 -34.85 10.00 0.55
N ALA A 499 -34.36 11.18 0.15
CA ALA A 499 -35.19 12.23 -0.42
C ALA A 499 -35.82 11.81 -1.76
N VAL A 500 -35.04 11.18 -2.65
CA VAL A 500 -35.54 10.66 -3.93
C VAL A 500 -36.52 9.50 -3.73
N GLN A 501 -36.28 8.63 -2.75
CA GLN A 501 -37.24 7.57 -2.38
C GLN A 501 -38.60 8.15 -1.98
N ASN A 502 -38.60 9.20 -1.14
CA ASN A 502 -39.83 9.88 -0.74
C ASN A 502 -40.48 10.64 -1.90
N GLU A 503 -39.69 11.24 -2.81
CA GLU A 503 -40.17 11.87 -4.05
C GLU A 503 -40.89 10.84 -4.94
N ILE A 504 -40.28 9.68 -5.20
CA ILE A 504 -40.87 8.60 -5.99
C ILE A 504 -42.21 8.14 -5.38
N ARG A 505 -42.26 7.91 -4.05
CA ARG A 505 -43.50 7.54 -3.36
C ARG A 505 -44.59 8.60 -3.52
N GLY A 506 -44.23 9.88 -3.37
CA GLY A 506 -45.15 10.99 -3.54
C GLY A 506 -45.70 11.10 -4.97
N LEU A 507 -44.84 10.92 -5.98
CA LEU A 507 -45.24 10.95 -7.39
C LEU A 507 -46.14 9.77 -7.76
N PHE A 508 -45.86 8.57 -7.25
CA PHE A 508 -46.75 7.42 -7.44
C PHE A 508 -48.13 7.66 -6.84
N GLU A 509 -48.19 8.20 -5.62
CA GLU A 509 -49.47 8.52 -4.97
C GLU A 509 -50.24 9.61 -5.72
N GLN A 510 -49.57 10.63 -6.26
CA GLN A 510 -50.19 11.65 -7.12
C GLN A 510 -50.77 11.06 -8.40
N ILE A 511 -50.03 10.19 -9.10
CA ILE A 511 -50.51 9.49 -10.30
C ILE A 511 -51.72 8.61 -9.95
N ARG A 512 -51.69 7.92 -8.80
CA ARG A 512 -52.80 7.07 -8.34
C ARG A 512 -54.05 7.90 -8.02
N GLN A 513 -53.90 9.03 -7.34
CA GLN A 513 -55.01 9.93 -7.02
C GLN A 513 -55.62 10.56 -8.28
N ALA A 514 -54.78 10.92 -9.26
CA ALA A 514 -55.24 11.40 -10.57
C ALA A 514 -56.06 10.32 -11.31
N ALA A 515 -55.61 9.06 -11.27
CA ALA A 515 -56.33 7.92 -11.86
C ALA A 515 -57.65 7.58 -11.14
N ALA A 516 -57.69 7.67 -9.81
CA ALA A 516 -58.90 7.40 -9.01
C ALA A 516 -60.00 8.48 -9.18
N GLY A 517 -59.67 9.64 -9.74
CA GLY A 517 -60.62 10.71 -10.05
C GLY A 517 -61.66 10.37 -11.13
N GLU A 518 -61.55 9.21 -11.80
CA GLU A 518 -62.52 8.76 -12.81
C GLU A 518 -63.93 8.48 -12.24
N ASP A 519 -64.06 8.12 -10.96
CA ASP A 519 -65.35 7.79 -10.32
C ASP A 519 -66.27 9.01 -10.08
N LEU A 520 -65.74 10.23 -10.14
CA LEU A 520 -66.53 11.47 -9.99
C LEU A 520 -67.49 11.73 -11.16
N LEU A 521 -67.21 11.17 -12.35
CA LEU A 521 -68.08 11.28 -13.52
C LEU A 521 -69.36 10.43 -13.40
N ALA A 522 -69.30 9.32 -12.65
CA ALA A 522 -70.47 8.49 -12.39
C ALA A 522 -71.51 9.23 -11.54
N GLY A 523 -71.07 10.05 -10.58
CA GLY A 523 -71.94 10.91 -9.76
C GLY A 523 -72.59 12.08 -10.52
N LEU A 524 -72.06 12.47 -11.68
CA LEU A 524 -72.61 13.55 -12.51
C LEU A 524 -73.77 13.10 -13.40
N ALA A 525 -73.79 11.82 -13.83
CA ALA A 525 -74.91 11.25 -14.58
C ALA A 525 -76.22 11.27 -13.74
N GLU A 526 -76.10 11.11 -12.42
CA GLU A 526 -77.23 11.10 -11.50
C GLU A 526 -77.81 12.52 -11.26
N LYS A 527 -76.95 13.55 -11.16
CA LYS A 527 -77.40 14.95 -11.02
C LYS A 527 -77.98 15.55 -12.31
N GLN A 528 -77.60 15.04 -13.48
CA GLN A 528 -78.13 15.49 -14.76
C GLN A 528 -79.61 15.11 -14.96
N ARG A 529 -80.10 14.10 -14.23
CA ARG A 529 -81.51 13.66 -14.24
C ARG A 529 -82.45 14.78 -13.75
N GLN A 530 -82.02 15.55 -12.74
CA GLN A 530 -82.78 16.70 -12.20
C GLN A 530 -82.86 17.88 -13.20
N LEU A 531 -81.78 18.17 -13.93
CA LEU A 531 -81.78 19.21 -14.96
C LEU A 531 -82.65 18.85 -16.18
N SER A 532 -82.67 17.58 -16.58
CA SER A 532 -83.55 17.12 -17.67
C SER A 532 -85.04 17.21 -17.31
N LEU A 533 -85.39 16.97 -16.03
CA LEU A 533 -86.75 17.12 -15.51
C LEU A 533 -87.24 18.58 -15.56
N ILE A 534 -86.39 19.53 -15.19
CA ILE A 534 -86.73 20.97 -15.24
C ILE A 534 -86.95 21.42 -16.69
N MET A 535 -86.10 20.97 -17.64
CA MET A 535 -86.28 21.27 -19.07
C MET A 535 -87.54 20.61 -19.65
N GLN A 536 -87.86 19.39 -19.23
CA GLN A 536 -89.07 18.68 -19.67
C GLN A 536 -90.33 19.38 -19.16
N ILE A 537 -90.34 19.82 -17.89
CA ILE A 537 -91.43 20.63 -17.31
C ILE A 537 -91.57 21.96 -18.06
N LEU A 538 -90.47 22.69 -18.31
CA LEU A 538 -90.49 23.97 -19.02
C LEU A 538 -91.05 23.82 -20.45
N THR A 539 -90.70 22.73 -21.14
CA THR A 539 -91.18 22.44 -22.50
C THR A 539 -92.65 22.02 -22.51
N VAL A 540 -93.09 21.22 -21.52
CA VAL A 540 -94.51 20.84 -21.37
C VAL A 540 -95.36 22.05 -21.03
N VAL A 541 -94.93 22.91 -20.11
CA VAL A 541 -95.63 24.17 -19.76
C VAL A 541 -95.76 25.08 -20.97
N PHE A 542 -94.71 25.19 -21.79
CA PHE A 542 -94.75 25.96 -23.03
C PHE A 542 -95.71 25.37 -24.08
N ALA A 543 -95.69 24.03 -24.28
CA ALA A 543 -96.62 23.35 -25.18
C ALA A 543 -98.08 23.52 -24.74
N VAL A 544 -98.34 23.41 -23.43
CA VAL A 544 -99.66 23.70 -22.85
C VAL A 544 -100.03 25.16 -23.09
N GLY A 545 -99.12 26.11 -22.87
CA GLY A 545 -99.34 27.53 -23.14
C GLY A 545 -99.71 27.86 -24.59
N ILE A 546 -99.07 27.20 -25.58
CA ILE A 546 -99.44 27.33 -26.99
C ILE A 546 -100.84 26.78 -27.24
N VAL A 547 -101.14 25.57 -26.76
CA VAL A 547 -102.45 24.95 -26.95
C VAL A 547 -103.54 25.84 -26.32
N THR A 548 -103.31 26.36 -25.12
CA THR A 548 -104.22 27.30 -24.45
C THR A 548 -104.39 28.59 -25.25
N ALA A 549 -103.32 29.18 -25.79
CA ALA A 549 -103.39 30.38 -26.62
C ALA A 549 -104.17 30.15 -27.93
N ILE A 550 -103.97 28.99 -28.58
CA ILE A 550 -104.72 28.60 -29.78
C ILE A 550 -106.20 28.40 -29.46
N VAL A 551 -106.52 27.68 -28.37
CA VAL A 551 -107.90 27.45 -27.93
C VAL A 551 -108.61 28.77 -27.57
N LEU A 552 -107.93 29.67 -26.85
CA LEU A 552 -108.44 31.02 -26.56
C LEU A 552 -108.69 31.85 -27.83
N GLY A 553 -107.84 31.69 -28.85
CA GLY A 553 -108.04 32.28 -30.17
C GLY A 553 -109.26 31.71 -30.90
N ILE A 554 -109.47 30.39 -30.87
CA ILE A 554 -110.60 29.71 -31.52
C ILE A 554 -111.94 30.07 -30.85
N ILE A 555 -111.96 30.23 -29.52
CA ILE A 555 -113.16 30.59 -28.74
C ILE A 555 -113.55 32.08 -28.91
N GLY A 556 -112.76 32.88 -29.62
CA GLY A 556 -113.09 34.27 -29.96
C GLY A 556 -112.83 35.29 -28.83
N LEU A 557 -112.19 34.86 -27.73
CA LEU A 557 -111.74 35.73 -26.64
C LEU A 557 -110.58 36.65 -27.06
N LEU A 558 -109.85 36.29 -28.10
CA LEU A 558 -108.84 37.13 -28.76
C LEU A 558 -109.40 37.56 -30.13
N THR A 559 -109.88 38.80 -30.21
CA THR A 559 -110.72 39.32 -31.31
C THR A 559 -109.99 39.49 -32.65
N THR A 560 -108.68 39.22 -32.72
CA THR A 560 -107.90 39.33 -33.96
C THR A 560 -106.74 38.32 -33.95
N TRP A 561 -106.57 37.57 -35.04
CA TRP A 561 -105.53 36.53 -35.18
C TRP A 561 -104.09 37.02 -34.96
N TRP A 562 -103.85 38.33 -35.12
CA TRP A 562 -102.56 38.95 -34.84
C TRP A 562 -102.21 38.99 -33.33
N TRP A 563 -103.20 39.11 -32.44
CA TRP A 563 -102.98 39.07 -30.99
C TRP A 563 -102.61 37.67 -30.52
N THR A 564 -103.22 36.63 -31.09
CA THR A 564 -102.84 35.23 -30.87
C THR A 564 -101.38 35.00 -31.30
N ALA A 565 -100.97 35.55 -32.45
CA ALA A 565 -99.60 35.45 -32.94
C ALA A 565 -98.59 36.16 -32.02
N ILE A 566 -98.90 37.35 -31.50
CA ILE A 566 -98.04 38.07 -30.53
C ILE A 566 -97.90 37.31 -29.22
N VAL A 567 -98.98 36.74 -28.68
CA VAL A 567 -98.94 35.96 -27.44
C VAL A 567 -98.09 34.70 -27.62
N ILE A 568 -98.24 33.99 -28.75
CA ILE A 568 -97.41 32.83 -29.08
C ILE A 568 -95.95 33.23 -29.24
N ALA A 569 -95.66 34.34 -29.93
CA ALA A 569 -94.29 34.86 -30.09
C ALA A 569 -93.68 35.27 -28.75
N GLY A 570 -94.45 35.92 -27.86
CA GLY A 570 -94.01 36.29 -26.51
C GLY A 570 -93.71 35.07 -25.64
N LEU A 571 -94.57 34.05 -25.68
CA LEU A 571 -94.33 32.77 -24.99
C LEU A 571 -93.05 32.09 -25.51
N LEU A 572 -92.81 32.17 -26.82
CA LEU A 572 -91.59 31.65 -27.47
C LEU A 572 -90.33 32.35 -26.93
N VAL A 573 -90.36 33.68 -26.85
CA VAL A 573 -89.23 34.49 -26.38
C VAL A 573 -88.97 34.25 -24.89
N VAL A 574 -90.02 34.17 -24.06
CA VAL A 574 -89.89 33.90 -22.62
C VAL A 574 -89.36 32.49 -22.37
N TRP A 575 -89.88 31.49 -23.08
CA TRP A 575 -89.36 30.12 -23.02
C TRP A 575 -87.90 30.07 -23.46
N PHE A 576 -87.56 30.75 -24.55
CA PHE A 576 -86.19 30.81 -25.08
C PHE A 576 -85.21 31.46 -24.09
N LEU A 577 -85.60 32.58 -23.47
CA LEU A 577 -84.79 33.26 -22.45
C LEU A 577 -84.63 32.41 -21.18
N ALA A 578 -85.70 31.75 -20.72
CA ALA A 578 -85.65 30.86 -19.56
C ALA A 578 -84.76 29.63 -19.84
N ALA A 579 -84.89 29.02 -21.01
CA ALA A 579 -84.03 27.92 -21.45
C ALA A 579 -82.56 28.35 -21.56
N LEU A 580 -82.29 29.56 -22.07
CA LEU A 580 -80.95 30.13 -22.17
C LEU A 580 -80.33 30.40 -20.78
N LEU A 581 -81.09 30.93 -19.83
CA LEU A 581 -80.62 31.19 -18.46
C LEU A 581 -80.30 29.90 -17.69
N VAL A 582 -81.19 28.89 -17.76
CA VAL A 582 -80.97 27.57 -17.15
C VAL A 582 -79.76 26.88 -17.79
N PHE A 583 -79.59 27.00 -19.11
CA PHE A 583 -78.42 26.48 -19.81
C PHE A 583 -77.14 27.22 -19.40
N ALA A 584 -77.15 28.55 -19.31
CA ALA A 584 -75.99 29.34 -18.92
C ALA A 584 -75.52 29.05 -17.47
N GLN A 585 -76.46 28.81 -16.55
CA GLN A 585 -76.12 28.37 -15.19
C GLN A 585 -75.55 26.94 -15.16
N GLY A 586 -76.13 25.99 -15.92
CA GLY A 586 -75.63 24.61 -15.98
C GLY A 586 -74.27 24.44 -16.69
N GLN A 587 -73.92 25.32 -17.63
CA GLN A 587 -72.65 25.26 -18.35
C GLN A 587 -71.44 25.74 -17.51
N ARG A 588 -71.64 26.66 -16.56
CA ARG A 588 -70.55 27.14 -15.67
C ARG A 588 -69.91 26.01 -14.86
N GLU A 589 -70.71 25.05 -14.41
CA GLU A 589 -70.21 23.87 -13.70
C GLU A 589 -69.48 22.89 -14.62
N LEU A 590 -69.97 22.69 -15.85
CA LEU A 590 -69.34 21.81 -16.84
C LEU A 590 -67.94 22.32 -17.25
N PHE A 591 -67.77 23.63 -17.42
CA PHE A 591 -66.46 24.21 -17.75
C PHE A 591 -65.49 24.25 -16.56
N ALA A 592 -66.01 24.43 -15.33
CA ALA A 592 -65.20 24.23 -14.13
C ALA A 592 -64.66 22.80 -14.06
N ILE A 593 -65.47 21.80 -14.45
CA ILE A 593 -65.05 20.40 -14.52
C ILE A 593 -64.03 20.16 -15.64
N ILE A 594 -64.22 20.75 -16.84
CA ILE A 594 -63.27 20.62 -17.95
C ILE A 594 -61.91 21.26 -17.61
N ASN A 595 -61.91 22.44 -16.99
CA ASN A 595 -60.68 23.10 -16.58
C ASN A 595 -59.98 22.35 -15.44
N ARG A 596 -60.73 21.83 -14.47
CA ARG A 596 -60.19 20.95 -13.42
C ARG A 596 -59.61 19.67 -14.01
N ARG A 597 -60.18 19.15 -15.09
CA ARG A 597 -59.63 17.98 -15.81
C ARG A 597 -58.36 18.32 -16.58
N ARG A 598 -58.27 19.48 -17.24
CA ARG A 598 -57.04 19.94 -17.90
C ARG A 598 -55.91 20.16 -16.91
N GLU A 599 -56.22 20.72 -15.74
CA GLU A 599 -55.29 20.86 -14.63
C GLU A 599 -54.78 19.48 -14.18
N VAL A 600 -55.70 18.53 -13.91
CA VAL A 600 -55.35 17.14 -13.53
C VAL A 600 -54.50 16.43 -14.59
N MET A 601 -54.83 16.54 -15.87
CA MET A 601 -54.05 15.93 -16.96
C MET A 601 -52.65 16.54 -17.08
N SER A 602 -52.53 17.87 -16.95
CA SER A 602 -51.23 18.54 -16.98
C SER A 602 -50.36 18.20 -15.75
N THR A 603 -50.98 18.02 -14.58
CA THR A 603 -50.27 17.56 -13.38
C THR A 603 -49.80 16.12 -13.51
N GLU A 604 -50.59 15.26 -14.15
CA GLU A 604 -50.23 13.86 -14.37
C GLU A 604 -49.03 13.72 -15.33
N GLU A 605 -49.02 14.48 -16.42
CA GLU A 605 -47.93 14.45 -17.40
C GLU A 605 -46.60 14.93 -16.79
N VAL A 606 -46.63 16.04 -16.04
CA VAL A 606 -45.47 16.55 -15.30
C VAL A 606 -45.02 15.56 -14.21
N ALA A 607 -45.96 14.92 -13.50
CA ALA A 607 -45.64 13.91 -12.49
C ALA A 607 -44.96 12.67 -13.10
N ARG A 608 -45.38 12.23 -14.30
CA ARG A 608 -44.74 11.12 -15.02
C ARG A 608 -43.32 11.47 -15.46
N LEU A 609 -43.10 12.67 -15.99
CA LEU A 609 -41.76 13.15 -16.38
C LEU A 609 -40.83 13.24 -15.16
N ASN A 610 -41.31 13.86 -14.08
CA ASN A 610 -40.54 13.94 -12.83
C ASN A 610 -40.29 12.55 -12.21
N LEU A 611 -41.22 11.59 -12.34
CA LEU A 611 -41.01 10.21 -11.86
C LEU A 611 -39.87 9.52 -12.62
N ARG A 612 -39.79 9.69 -13.94
CA ARG A 612 -38.65 9.18 -14.73
C ARG A 612 -37.34 9.80 -14.29
N HIS A 613 -37.29 11.12 -14.09
CA HIS A 613 -36.10 11.79 -13.58
C HIS A 613 -35.71 11.28 -12.17
N ALA A 614 -36.69 11.06 -11.30
CA ALA A 614 -36.48 10.53 -9.95
C ALA A 614 -35.97 9.07 -9.96
N LEU A 615 -36.49 8.19 -10.84
CA LEU A 615 -35.99 6.82 -11.01
C LEU A 615 -34.55 6.77 -11.52
N ARG A 616 -34.21 7.64 -12.49
CA ARG A 616 -32.83 7.78 -12.99
C ARG A 616 -31.88 8.32 -11.91
N ASP A 617 -32.32 9.30 -11.13
CA ASP A 617 -31.57 9.81 -9.99
C ASP A 617 -31.38 8.74 -8.90
N ALA A 618 -32.40 7.92 -8.62
CA ALA A 618 -32.30 6.81 -7.68
C ALA A 618 -31.21 5.83 -8.11
N ARG A 619 -31.19 5.44 -9.39
CA ARG A 619 -30.14 4.58 -9.95
C ARG A 619 -28.75 5.23 -9.84
N ARG A 620 -28.64 6.51 -10.22
CA ARG A 620 -27.39 7.27 -10.17
C ARG A 620 -26.85 7.40 -8.75
N LEU A 621 -27.70 7.73 -7.78
CA LEU A 621 -27.32 7.87 -6.38
C LEU A 621 -26.95 6.52 -5.76
N SER A 622 -27.64 5.44 -6.11
CA SER A 622 -27.25 4.09 -5.67
C SER A 622 -25.92 3.64 -6.26
N GLU A 623 -25.64 3.94 -7.54
CA GLU A 623 -24.33 3.67 -8.14
C GLU A 623 -23.22 4.52 -7.52
N ALA A 624 -23.49 5.80 -7.27
CA ALA A 624 -22.60 6.68 -6.53
C ALA A 624 -22.32 6.17 -5.12
N TYR A 625 -23.33 5.60 -4.44
CA TYR A 625 -23.16 5.00 -3.13
C TYR A 625 -22.26 3.75 -3.18
N GLY A 626 -22.45 2.87 -4.17
CA GLY A 626 -21.56 1.73 -4.39
C GLY A 626 -20.11 2.15 -4.66
N GLN A 627 -19.91 3.13 -5.54
CA GLN A 627 -18.57 3.70 -5.81
C GLN A 627 -17.97 4.35 -4.56
N PHE A 628 -18.77 5.07 -3.77
CA PHE A 628 -18.35 5.65 -2.50
C PHE A 628 -17.82 4.60 -1.52
N LEU A 629 -18.50 3.46 -1.38
CA LEU A 629 -18.04 2.37 -0.50
C LEU A 629 -16.69 1.81 -0.95
N ALA A 630 -16.53 1.56 -2.25
CA ALA A 630 -15.28 1.05 -2.81
C ALA A 630 -14.13 2.06 -2.69
N TRP A 631 -14.38 3.33 -3.00
CA TRP A 631 -13.38 4.41 -2.83
C TRP A 631 -13.01 4.64 -1.37
N SER A 632 -13.98 4.59 -0.45
CA SER A 632 -13.69 4.73 0.98
C SER A 632 -12.86 3.57 1.50
N ARG A 633 -13.07 2.35 1.00
CA ARG A 633 -12.22 1.20 1.31
C ARG A 633 -10.78 1.42 0.86
N VAL A 634 -10.58 1.81 -0.41
CA VAL A 634 -9.25 2.10 -0.97
C VAL A 634 -8.55 3.22 -0.20
N ILE A 635 -9.21 4.36 -0.04
CA ILE A 635 -8.62 5.55 0.60
C ILE A 635 -8.35 5.28 2.07
N GLY A 636 -9.25 4.59 2.77
CA GLY A 636 -9.07 4.21 4.18
C GLY A 636 -7.84 3.35 4.37
N GLN A 637 -7.61 2.36 3.49
CA GLN A 637 -6.40 1.53 3.55
C GLN A 637 -5.13 2.30 3.22
N VAL A 638 -5.16 3.15 2.20
CA VAL A 638 -4.00 3.97 1.83
C VAL A 638 -3.67 4.98 2.93
N LEU A 639 -4.65 5.59 3.58
CA LEU A 639 -4.39 6.53 4.68
C LEU A 639 -3.92 5.82 5.95
N ALA A 640 -4.43 4.62 6.24
CA ALA A 640 -4.04 3.87 7.43
C ALA A 640 -2.58 3.40 7.33
N ASN A 641 -2.15 2.98 6.14
CA ASN A 641 -0.79 2.51 5.91
C ASN A 641 -0.23 2.95 4.53
N PRO A 642 0.11 4.23 4.36
CA PRO A 642 0.50 4.80 3.05
C PRO A 642 1.84 4.30 2.52
N PHE A 643 2.66 3.69 3.38
CA PHE A 643 3.98 3.19 3.06
C PHE A 643 4.03 1.66 2.87
N GLY A 644 2.92 0.97 3.15
CA GLY A 644 2.85 -0.49 3.19
C GLY A 644 3.55 -1.06 4.43
N GLU A 645 3.02 -2.17 4.93
CA GLU A 645 3.67 -2.95 5.98
C GLU A 645 4.66 -3.92 5.36
N ARG A 646 5.88 -3.91 5.87
CA ARG A 646 6.81 -5.03 5.72
C ARG A 646 7.05 -5.54 7.13
N GLU A 647 6.81 -6.83 7.37
CA GLU A 647 7.35 -7.46 8.57
C GLU A 647 8.86 -7.22 8.56
N VAL A 648 9.32 -6.30 9.40
CA VAL A 648 10.74 -6.15 9.65
C VAL A 648 11.11 -7.34 10.52
N ARG A 649 11.48 -8.45 9.86
CA ARG A 649 12.16 -9.55 10.55
C ARG A 649 13.49 -8.99 11.00
N VAL A 650 13.54 -8.56 12.26
CA VAL A 650 14.80 -8.46 12.97
C VAL A 650 15.25 -9.91 13.13
N GLU A 651 16.06 -10.40 12.18
CA GLU A 651 16.87 -11.58 12.41
C GLU A 651 17.83 -11.19 13.54
N ARG A 652 17.36 -11.39 14.77
CA ARG A 652 18.22 -11.40 15.93
C ARG A 652 19.11 -12.61 15.67
N ASN A 653 20.41 -12.39 15.47
CA ASN A 653 21.38 -13.47 15.67
C ASN A 653 21.32 -13.77 17.17
N ASP A 654 20.36 -14.59 17.57
CA ASP A 654 20.10 -14.99 18.96
C ASP A 654 21.25 -15.83 19.54
N ASP A 655 22.17 -16.28 18.69
CA ASP A 655 23.39 -16.96 19.11
C ASP A 655 24.45 -15.92 19.49
N ALA A 656 24.48 -15.57 20.77
CA ALA A 656 25.60 -14.84 21.36
C ALA A 656 26.91 -15.57 21.01
N VAL A 657 27.77 -14.91 20.22
CA VAL A 657 29.05 -15.49 19.80
C VAL A 657 29.99 -15.43 20.99
N THR A 658 30.12 -16.54 21.71
CA THR A 658 30.99 -16.63 22.88
C THR A 658 32.41 -17.02 22.51
N GLY A 659 33.38 -16.64 23.35
CA GLY A 659 34.77 -17.05 23.17
C GLY A 659 35.52 -16.32 22.05
N LEU A 660 35.11 -15.10 21.69
CA LEU A 660 35.91 -14.23 20.82
C LEU A 660 37.19 -13.76 21.56
N PRO A 661 38.31 -13.54 20.84
CA PRO A 661 39.49 -12.89 21.42
C PRO A 661 39.20 -11.40 21.70
N LEU A 662 39.94 -10.75 22.61
CA LEU A 662 39.77 -9.32 22.95
C LEU A 662 39.94 -8.40 21.74
N SER A 663 40.74 -8.83 20.78
CA SER A 663 40.94 -8.18 19.48
C SER A 663 39.67 -8.14 18.61
N THR A 664 38.68 -8.98 18.86
CA THR A 664 37.42 -9.09 18.10
C THR A 664 36.22 -8.89 19.02
N ARG A 665 35.41 -7.85 18.76
CA ARG A 665 34.19 -7.61 19.55
C ARG A 665 33.00 -7.36 18.63
N VAL A 666 31.86 -7.90 19.04
CA VAL A 666 30.57 -7.73 18.39
C VAL A 666 29.63 -7.18 19.45
N GLY A 667 28.92 -6.11 19.11
CA GLY A 667 27.99 -5.51 20.03
C GLY A 667 26.72 -5.07 19.34
N THR A 668 25.67 -4.95 20.13
CA THR A 668 24.39 -4.40 19.71
C THR A 668 24.16 -3.05 20.38
N VAL A 669 23.57 -2.12 19.64
CA VAL A 669 23.22 -0.82 20.19
C VAL A 669 22.03 -0.97 21.12
N LEU A 670 22.18 -0.42 22.32
CA LEU A 670 21.09 -0.22 23.24
C LEU A 670 20.69 1.26 23.18
N SER A 671 19.45 1.53 22.79
CA SER A 671 18.91 2.88 22.82
C SER A 671 17.62 2.88 23.63
N ASP A 672 17.55 3.76 24.61
CA ASP A 672 16.33 3.99 25.38
C ASP A 672 15.20 4.53 24.49
N ASP A 673 13.96 4.21 24.88
CA ASP A 673 12.75 4.62 24.18
C ASP A 673 12.67 6.15 24.01
N GLU A 674 13.10 6.92 25.01
CA GLU A 674 13.09 8.40 24.96
C GLU A 674 13.98 8.96 23.84
N HIS A 675 15.17 8.38 23.64
CA HIS A 675 16.09 8.80 22.58
C HIS A 675 15.55 8.45 21.20
N ILE A 676 14.96 7.25 21.05
CA ILE A 676 14.33 6.81 19.81
C ILE A 676 13.14 7.72 19.48
N ASP A 677 12.24 7.97 20.44
CA ASP A 677 11.06 8.81 20.26
C ASP A 677 11.43 10.26 19.91
N GLY A 678 12.49 10.79 20.54
CA GLY A 678 13.05 12.10 20.20
C GLY A 678 13.58 12.16 18.77
N ALA A 679 14.30 11.12 18.32
CA ALA A 679 14.77 11.01 16.94
C ALA A 679 13.61 10.87 15.95
N VAL A 680 12.60 10.04 16.25
CA VAL A 680 11.38 9.88 15.47
C VAL A 680 10.65 11.21 15.30
N ALA A 681 10.41 11.94 16.40
CA ALA A 681 9.70 13.21 16.35
C ALA A 681 10.43 14.26 15.49
N ARG A 682 11.77 14.27 15.54
CA ARG A 682 12.59 15.16 14.72
C ARG A 682 12.59 14.77 13.25
N LEU A 683 12.79 13.48 12.94
CA LEU A 683 12.73 12.97 11.58
C LEU A 683 11.35 13.19 10.94
N ARG A 684 10.26 12.96 11.68
CA ARG A 684 8.90 13.19 11.18
C ARG A 684 8.65 14.67 10.84
N ARG A 685 9.28 15.61 11.54
CA ARG A 685 9.16 17.04 11.22
C ARG A 685 9.85 17.42 9.91
N ASP A 686 11.00 16.81 9.64
CA ASP A 686 11.88 17.19 8.53
C ASP A 686 11.55 16.43 7.23
N VAL A 687 11.05 15.20 7.35
CA VAL A 687 10.79 14.29 6.22
C VAL A 687 9.41 14.48 5.58
N PHE A 688 8.43 14.96 6.34
CA PHE A 688 7.05 15.15 5.90
C PHE A 688 6.77 16.62 5.59
N SER A 689 6.54 16.91 4.30
CA SER A 689 6.13 18.23 3.81
C SER A 689 4.62 18.29 3.59
N VAL A 690 4.07 19.50 3.52
CA VAL A 690 2.65 19.68 3.17
C VAL A 690 2.37 19.02 1.82
N GLY A 691 1.34 18.17 1.76
CA GLY A 691 0.98 17.42 0.55
C GLY A 691 1.72 16.10 0.32
N TRP A 692 2.48 15.60 1.30
CA TRP A 692 3.30 14.37 1.19
C TRP A 692 2.52 13.11 0.77
N LEU A 693 1.22 13.01 1.07
CA LEU A 693 0.40 11.85 0.66
C LEU A 693 0.14 11.81 -0.85
N SER A 694 0.42 12.88 -1.58
CA SER A 694 0.20 12.92 -3.03
C SER A 694 1.06 11.88 -3.75
N GLU A 695 2.31 11.70 -3.31
CA GLU A 695 3.23 10.70 -3.88
C GLU A 695 2.75 9.28 -3.56
N CYS A 696 2.35 9.02 -2.31
CA CYS A 696 1.80 7.72 -1.89
C CYS A 696 0.53 7.37 -2.67
N TRP A 697 -0.38 8.33 -2.87
CA TRP A 697 -1.62 8.13 -3.61
C TRP A 697 -1.37 7.86 -5.09
N ALA A 698 -0.50 8.66 -5.73
CA ALA A 698 -0.14 8.49 -7.13
C ALA A 698 0.50 7.11 -7.37
N ALA A 699 1.47 6.72 -6.54
CA ALA A 699 2.10 5.41 -6.63
C ALA A 699 1.10 4.26 -6.41
N SER A 700 0.14 4.41 -5.50
CA SER A 700 -0.91 3.41 -5.28
C SER A 700 -1.83 3.26 -6.48
N LEU A 701 -2.20 4.36 -7.15
CA LEU A 701 -3.00 4.35 -8.37
C LEU A 701 -2.24 3.73 -9.56
N GLU A 702 -0.97 4.10 -9.74
CA GLU A 702 -0.12 3.55 -10.79
C GLU A 702 0.09 2.03 -10.62
N GLY A 703 0.21 1.57 -9.37
CA GLY A 703 0.32 0.15 -9.03
C GLY A 703 -0.99 -0.64 -9.10
N ALA A 704 -2.15 0.01 -9.29
CA ALA A 704 -3.45 -0.66 -9.27
C ALA A 704 -3.60 -1.73 -10.36
N ALA A 705 -3.07 -1.48 -11.57
CA ALA A 705 -3.12 -2.42 -12.69
C ALA A 705 -2.52 -3.80 -12.33
N GLY A 706 -1.33 -3.82 -11.72
CA GLY A 706 -0.66 -5.06 -11.33
C GLY A 706 -1.40 -5.85 -10.24
N ARG A 707 -2.28 -5.19 -9.47
CA ARG A 707 -2.99 -5.74 -8.31
C ARG A 707 -4.36 -6.33 -8.64
N VAL A 708 -4.99 -5.84 -9.70
CA VAL A 708 -6.29 -6.34 -10.19
C VAL A 708 -6.14 -7.66 -10.98
N GLY A 709 -4.91 -8.10 -11.24
CA GLY A 709 -4.61 -9.35 -11.95
C GLY A 709 -4.72 -9.20 -13.47
N PRO A 710 -5.09 -10.25 -14.22
CA PRO A 710 -5.09 -10.24 -15.69
C PRO A 710 -5.97 -9.15 -16.34
N ARG A 711 -6.98 -8.66 -15.63
CA ARG A 711 -7.85 -7.57 -16.10
C ARG A 711 -7.25 -6.17 -15.91
N GLY A 712 -6.15 -6.08 -15.16
CA GLY A 712 -5.39 -4.85 -14.96
C GLY A 712 -4.84 -4.23 -16.24
N VAL A 713 -4.77 -4.99 -17.34
CA VAL A 713 -4.41 -4.47 -18.68
C VAL A 713 -5.31 -3.31 -19.10
N GLU A 714 -6.57 -3.28 -18.66
CA GLU A 714 -7.50 -2.16 -18.92
C GLU A 714 -7.03 -0.84 -18.26
N LEU A 715 -6.17 -0.90 -17.24
CA LEU A 715 -5.62 0.25 -16.51
C LEU A 715 -4.16 0.57 -16.89
N GLU A 716 -3.48 -0.29 -17.65
CA GLU A 716 -2.10 -0.08 -18.06
C GLU A 716 -1.98 1.18 -18.93
N GLY A 717 -1.14 2.13 -18.50
CA GLY A 717 -0.97 3.42 -19.16
C GLY A 717 -2.14 4.41 -18.99
N GLN A 718 -3.25 4.02 -18.33
CA GLN A 718 -4.40 4.88 -18.04
C GLN A 718 -4.98 4.64 -16.63
N PRO A 719 -4.19 4.81 -15.55
CA PRO A 719 -4.64 4.50 -14.19
C PRO A 719 -5.87 5.31 -13.75
N LEU A 720 -6.04 6.54 -14.26
CA LEU A 720 -7.19 7.39 -13.96
C LEU A 720 -8.53 6.85 -14.49
N ALA A 721 -8.53 5.88 -15.40
CA ALA A 721 -9.76 5.27 -15.91
C ALA A 721 -10.57 4.58 -14.81
N ILE A 722 -9.90 4.12 -13.73
CA ILE A 722 -10.54 3.47 -12.58
C ILE A 722 -11.57 4.37 -11.88
N TYR A 723 -11.43 5.70 -11.97
CA TYR A 723 -12.40 6.67 -11.42
C TYR A 723 -13.78 6.64 -12.08
N ARG A 724 -13.89 6.05 -13.27
CA ARG A 724 -15.16 5.88 -13.99
C ARG A 724 -15.80 4.52 -13.76
N ASP A 725 -15.07 3.59 -13.15
CA ASP A 725 -15.52 2.22 -12.98
C ASP A 725 -16.59 2.11 -11.89
N ARG A 726 -17.38 1.03 -11.93
CA ARG A 726 -18.43 0.79 -10.93
C ARG A 726 -17.83 0.43 -9.57
N GLY A 727 -18.54 0.67 -8.49
CA GLY A 727 -18.08 0.31 -7.15
C GLY A 727 -18.42 -1.11 -6.70
N ASP A 728 -19.25 -1.82 -7.46
CA ASP A 728 -19.77 -3.14 -7.08
C ASP A 728 -19.86 -4.12 -8.24
N GLY A 729 -19.86 -5.42 -7.90
CA GLY A 729 -19.96 -6.54 -8.83
C GLY A 729 -18.61 -7.15 -9.22
N GLN A 730 -18.64 -8.44 -9.55
CA GLN A 730 -17.44 -9.25 -9.85
C GLN A 730 -16.61 -8.75 -11.05
N ASN A 731 -17.16 -7.84 -11.85
CA ASN A 731 -16.52 -7.30 -13.04
C ASN A 731 -15.94 -5.88 -12.84
N SER A 732 -16.08 -5.31 -11.65
CA SER A 732 -15.52 -4.00 -11.31
C SER A 732 -14.04 -4.13 -10.96
N LEU A 733 -13.19 -3.41 -11.70
CA LEU A 733 -11.76 -3.25 -11.42
C LEU A 733 -11.53 -2.51 -10.10
N LEU A 734 -12.35 -1.50 -9.80
CA LEU A 734 -12.28 -0.75 -8.53
C LEU A 734 -12.56 -1.66 -7.33
N HIS A 735 -13.55 -2.56 -7.44
CA HIS A 735 -13.87 -3.53 -6.41
C HIS A 735 -12.71 -4.52 -6.20
N LEU A 736 -12.16 -5.08 -7.29
CA LEU A 736 -11.01 -6.00 -7.23
C LEU A 736 -9.77 -5.33 -6.63
N TRP A 737 -9.52 -4.06 -6.95
CA TRP A 737 -8.41 -3.31 -6.35
C TRP A 737 -8.62 -3.09 -4.85
N ALA A 738 -9.84 -2.74 -4.45
CA ALA A 738 -10.18 -2.56 -3.03
C ALA A 738 -10.04 -3.88 -2.24
N GLU A 739 -10.45 -5.02 -2.81
CA GLU A 739 -10.23 -6.35 -2.20
C GLU A 739 -8.74 -6.71 -2.12
N SER A 740 -7.96 -6.39 -3.15
CA SER A 740 -6.51 -6.60 -3.14
C SER A 740 -5.83 -5.84 -2.00
N LEU A 741 -6.24 -4.59 -1.76
CA LEU A 741 -5.72 -3.78 -0.66
C LEU A 741 -6.11 -4.34 0.72
N ASP A 742 -7.32 -4.89 0.87
CA ASP A 742 -7.74 -5.55 2.12
C ASP A 742 -6.94 -6.83 2.40
N GLN A 743 -6.53 -7.57 1.37
CA GLN A 743 -5.80 -8.83 1.52
C GLN A 743 -4.29 -8.63 1.68
N TRP A 744 -3.71 -7.69 0.94
CA TRP A 744 -2.25 -7.57 0.79
C TRP A 744 -1.69 -6.20 1.25
N GLY A 745 -2.54 -5.24 1.58
CA GLY A 745 -2.12 -3.89 1.97
C GLY A 745 -1.56 -3.05 0.83
N VAL A 746 -1.03 -1.87 1.16
CA VAL A 746 -0.34 -0.96 0.21
C VAL A 746 1.03 -1.51 -0.16
N ASP A 747 1.59 -1.09 -1.30
CA ASP A 747 2.88 -1.58 -1.78
C ASP A 747 4.03 -1.15 -0.87
N PRO A 748 4.78 -2.10 -0.25
CA PRO A 748 5.90 -1.76 0.61
C PRO A 748 7.07 -1.09 -0.14
N ALA A 749 7.09 -1.12 -1.48
CA ALA A 749 8.10 -0.43 -2.28
C ALA A 749 8.10 1.09 -2.03
N ILE A 750 6.92 1.68 -1.75
CA ILE A 750 6.77 3.11 -1.43
C ILE A 750 7.50 3.41 -0.12
N GLY A 751 7.24 2.61 0.93
CA GLY A 751 7.92 2.72 2.22
C GLY A 751 9.41 2.48 2.13
N GLU A 752 9.86 1.55 1.28
CA GLU A 752 11.29 1.28 1.07
C GLU A 752 12.02 2.44 0.41
N ALA A 753 11.39 3.07 -0.59
CA ALA A 753 11.93 4.28 -1.20
C ALA A 753 12.03 5.43 -0.18
N LYS A 754 11.00 5.61 0.65
CA LYS A 754 10.99 6.64 1.69
C LYS A 754 12.03 6.36 2.77
N TRP A 755 12.18 5.10 3.19
CA TRP A 755 13.16 4.69 4.20
C TRP A 755 14.60 4.93 3.73
N ARG A 756 14.92 4.61 2.47
CA ARG A 756 16.23 4.93 1.89
C ARG A 756 16.52 6.44 1.90
N GLN A 757 15.51 7.27 1.61
CA GLN A 757 15.63 8.73 1.71
C GLN A 757 15.90 9.18 3.16
N ILE A 758 15.17 8.63 4.12
CA ILE A 758 15.35 8.93 5.56
C ILE A 758 16.77 8.56 6.00
N MET A 759 17.25 7.38 5.60
CA MET A 759 18.60 6.94 5.93
C MET A 759 19.67 7.87 5.36
N GLN A 760 19.49 8.32 4.12
CA GLN A 760 20.41 9.30 3.51
C GLN A 760 20.39 10.64 4.26
N LEU A 761 19.21 11.14 4.66
CA LEU A 761 19.08 12.37 5.46
C LEU A 761 19.76 12.23 6.83
N LEU A 762 19.58 11.10 7.50
CA LEU A 762 20.16 10.83 8.80
C LEU A 762 21.69 10.82 8.74
N GLN A 763 22.27 10.21 7.70
CA GLN A 763 23.72 10.15 7.49
C GLN A 763 24.36 11.48 7.07
N THR A 764 23.61 12.34 6.36
CA THR A 764 24.16 13.58 5.80
C THR A 764 23.86 14.83 6.64
N GLN A 765 22.65 14.96 7.18
CA GLN A 765 22.17 16.17 7.86
C GLN A 765 22.00 15.99 9.37
N HIS A 766 21.82 14.76 9.85
CA HIS A 766 21.55 14.48 11.27
C HIS A 766 22.61 13.57 11.92
N GLN A 767 23.89 13.81 11.62
CA GLN A 767 24.99 13.01 12.17
C GLN A 767 25.01 13.01 13.72
N THR A 768 24.58 14.10 14.36
CA THR A 768 24.46 14.15 15.82
C THR A 768 23.41 13.18 16.35
N LEU A 769 22.26 13.03 15.66
CA LEU A 769 21.23 12.05 16.07
C LEU A 769 21.77 10.62 15.95
N VAL A 770 22.58 10.35 14.92
CA VAL A 770 23.24 9.05 14.77
C VAL A 770 24.17 8.80 15.96
N SER A 771 25.01 9.76 16.33
CA SER A 771 25.90 9.64 17.49
C SER A 771 25.14 9.41 18.79
N ASP A 772 24.01 10.10 18.98
CA ASP A 772 23.18 9.95 20.17
C ASP A 772 22.51 8.56 20.23
N LEU A 773 22.03 8.05 19.09
CA LEU A 773 21.42 6.72 18.99
C LEU A 773 22.44 5.60 19.24
N LEU A 774 23.66 5.74 18.71
CA LEU A 774 24.71 4.72 18.83
C LEU A 774 25.49 4.79 20.16
N ARG A 775 25.12 5.70 21.07
CA ARG A 775 25.91 6.06 22.25
C ARG A 775 26.24 4.88 23.15
N GLU A 776 25.28 4.01 23.40
CA GLU A 776 25.43 2.86 24.29
C GLU A 776 25.41 1.56 23.49
N VAL A 777 26.42 0.72 23.74
CA VAL A 777 26.61 -0.56 23.07
C VAL A 777 26.78 -1.64 24.13
N VAL A 778 26.05 -2.75 23.98
CA VAL A 778 26.24 -3.96 24.77
C VAL A 778 27.17 -4.89 23.99
N ASP A 779 28.17 -5.44 24.67
CA ASP A 779 29.03 -6.47 24.08
C ASP A 779 28.30 -7.83 24.11
N ASP A 780 28.02 -8.38 22.92
CA ASP A 780 27.25 -9.61 22.77
C ASP A 780 28.04 -10.84 23.24
N ALA A 781 29.38 -10.77 23.28
CA ALA A 781 30.23 -11.90 23.66
C ALA A 781 30.45 -12.01 25.17
N GLU A 782 30.46 -10.88 25.88
CA GLU A 782 30.71 -10.82 27.33
C GLU A 782 29.43 -10.69 28.16
N GLY A 783 28.28 -10.34 27.56
CA GLY A 783 26.98 -10.25 28.24
C GLY A 783 26.96 -9.24 29.40
N GLY A 784 27.78 -8.19 29.29
CA GLY A 784 28.04 -7.21 30.35
C GLY A 784 27.16 -5.96 30.31
N ASP A 785 27.43 -5.04 31.24
CA ASP A 785 26.78 -3.73 31.30
C ASP A 785 27.03 -2.91 30.01
N PRO A 786 26.08 -2.07 29.57
CA PRO A 786 26.28 -1.19 28.42
C PRO A 786 27.53 -0.30 28.59
N VAL A 787 28.30 -0.17 27.52
CA VAL A 787 29.47 0.70 27.45
C VAL A 787 29.28 1.80 26.42
N ASP A 788 29.99 2.92 26.60
CA ASP A 788 30.01 4.00 25.61
C ASP A 788 30.63 3.53 24.28
N TYR A 789 30.06 3.98 23.15
CA TYR A 789 30.50 3.64 21.80
C TYR A 789 32.01 3.81 21.61
N ALA A 790 32.60 4.91 22.06
CA ALA A 790 34.03 5.15 21.89
C ALA A 790 34.88 4.15 22.70
N THR A 791 34.35 3.69 23.83
CA THR A 791 34.98 2.66 24.67
C THR A 791 34.87 1.28 24.01
N PHE A 792 33.72 0.95 23.41
CA PHE A 792 33.55 -0.29 22.65
C PHE A 792 34.51 -0.36 21.44
N MET A 793 34.60 0.74 20.68
CA MET A 793 35.45 0.81 19.50
C MET A 793 36.95 0.83 19.82
N SER A 794 37.35 1.18 21.06
CA SER A 794 38.75 1.24 21.51
C SER A 794 39.69 2.00 20.56
N GLY A 795 39.18 3.04 19.88
CA GLY A 795 39.94 3.83 18.91
C GLY A 795 40.14 3.20 17.53
N ILE A 796 39.69 1.96 17.28
CA ILE A 796 39.83 1.24 15.99
C ILE A 796 39.17 1.98 14.83
N ASP A 797 38.17 2.82 15.11
CA ASP A 797 37.45 3.69 14.17
C ASP A 797 38.22 4.97 13.78
N ARG A 798 39.43 5.17 14.29
CA ARG A 798 40.27 6.36 14.07
C ARG A 798 41.53 6.03 13.28
N ASP A 799 42.14 7.06 12.71
CA ASP A 799 43.42 6.94 12.02
C ASP A 799 44.55 6.82 13.06
N HIS A 800 45.54 5.97 12.77
CA HIS A 800 46.66 5.68 13.67
C HIS A 800 48.00 6.05 13.03
N GLU A 801 48.82 6.80 13.76
CA GLU A 801 50.17 7.17 13.33
C GLU A 801 51.15 6.00 13.52
N ALA A 802 52.06 5.84 12.56
CA ALA A 802 53.15 4.88 12.65
C ALA A 802 54.16 5.28 13.73
N GLY A 803 54.83 4.30 14.33
CA GLY A 803 55.94 4.50 15.26
C GLY A 803 55.56 4.73 16.73
N VAL A 804 54.27 4.90 17.04
CA VAL A 804 53.79 5.17 18.41
C VAL A 804 53.64 3.90 19.23
N ASP A 805 53.26 2.80 18.58
CA ASP A 805 52.87 1.55 19.23
C ASP A 805 53.81 0.39 18.87
N ARG A 806 53.77 -0.71 19.63
CA ARG A 806 54.64 -1.88 19.48
C ARG A 806 53.87 -3.19 19.58
N LEU A 807 54.26 -4.15 18.75
CA LEU A 807 53.79 -5.53 18.81
C LEU A 807 54.57 -6.33 19.87
N ASP A 808 54.08 -7.50 20.29
CA ASP A 808 54.84 -8.40 21.17
C ASP A 808 56.06 -8.94 20.41
N ASP A 809 57.20 -8.92 21.08
CA ASP A 809 58.50 -9.15 20.49
C ASP A 809 59.13 -10.47 20.94
N GLN A 810 58.40 -11.32 21.65
CA GLN A 810 58.96 -12.58 22.17
C GLN A 810 59.28 -13.60 21.08
N VAL A 811 58.67 -13.46 19.91
CA VAL A 811 58.99 -14.26 18.71
C VAL A 811 60.24 -13.78 17.99
N LEU A 812 60.75 -12.60 18.35
CA LEU A 812 61.97 -12.03 17.81
C LEU A 812 63.19 -12.47 18.62
N SER A 813 64.33 -12.52 17.93
CA SER A 813 65.65 -12.75 18.51
C SER A 813 66.02 -11.66 19.52
N ASP A 814 66.94 -11.93 20.43
CA ASP A 814 67.38 -10.94 21.41
C ASP A 814 67.99 -9.70 20.74
N SER A 815 68.69 -9.87 19.60
CA SER A 815 69.23 -8.77 18.79
C SER A 815 68.14 -7.94 18.11
N ALA A 816 67.07 -8.57 17.64
CA ALA A 816 65.93 -7.89 17.06
C ALA A 816 65.16 -7.05 18.09
N ARG A 817 64.95 -7.61 19.28
CA ARG A 817 64.32 -6.90 20.40
C ARG A 817 65.11 -5.67 20.82
N ALA A 818 66.43 -5.81 20.97
CA ALA A 818 67.32 -4.71 21.34
C ALA A 818 67.28 -3.56 20.31
N ARG A 819 67.07 -3.85 19.02
CA ARG A 819 66.93 -2.85 17.95
C ARG A 819 65.51 -2.31 17.79
N GLY A 820 64.55 -2.86 18.52
CA GLY A 820 63.16 -2.42 18.50
C GLY A 820 62.40 -2.72 17.21
N LEU A 821 62.66 -3.86 16.57
CA LEU A 821 61.99 -4.27 15.34
C LEU A 821 60.48 -4.58 15.49
N SER A 822 59.95 -4.54 16.72
CA SER A 822 58.53 -4.69 17.02
C SER A 822 57.70 -3.40 16.91
N VAL A 823 58.31 -2.27 16.55
CA VAL A 823 57.58 -1.00 16.35
C VAL A 823 56.62 -1.11 15.17
N VAL A 824 55.39 -0.64 15.36
CA VAL A 824 54.37 -0.57 14.30
C VAL A 824 54.82 0.43 13.23
N GLY A 825 55.17 -0.07 12.05
CA GLY A 825 55.57 0.75 10.90
C GLY A 825 54.38 1.16 10.04
N ARG A 826 53.29 0.37 10.06
CA ARG A 826 52.09 0.65 9.25
C ARG A 826 50.82 0.24 10.00
N SER A 827 49.81 1.09 9.90
CA SER A 827 48.44 0.78 10.33
C SER A 827 47.51 0.85 9.11
N PHE A 828 46.71 -0.18 8.89
CA PHE A 828 45.72 -0.25 7.83
C PHE A 828 44.34 -0.36 8.46
N SER A 829 43.51 0.65 8.25
CA SER A 829 42.15 0.73 8.79
C SER A 829 41.13 0.69 7.66
N GLU A 830 40.13 -0.17 7.79
CA GLU A 830 38.95 -0.17 6.92
C GLU A 830 37.72 0.03 7.79
N ARG A 831 36.84 0.92 7.35
CA ARG A 831 35.63 1.33 8.07
C ARG A 831 34.48 1.25 7.10
N THR A 832 33.50 0.43 7.45
CA THR A 832 32.31 0.23 6.62
C THR A 832 31.08 0.59 7.43
N GLN A 833 30.15 1.25 6.75
CA GLN A 833 28.83 1.55 7.27
C GLN A 833 27.81 0.95 6.31
N ARG A 834 26.89 0.16 6.85
CA ARG A 834 25.70 -0.32 6.14
C ARG A 834 24.49 0.15 6.94
N ASP A 835 23.69 1.04 6.38
CA ASP A 835 22.62 1.75 7.09
C ASP A 835 23.11 2.42 8.38
N LEU A 836 22.78 1.85 9.55
CA LEU A 836 23.26 2.29 10.86
C LEU A 836 24.33 1.37 11.45
N ASP A 837 24.55 0.19 10.88
CA ASP A 837 25.59 -0.72 11.33
C ASP A 837 26.97 -0.08 11.12
N ARG A 838 27.88 -0.40 12.05
CA ARG A 838 29.28 0.04 11.98
C ARG A 838 30.19 -1.17 12.02
N MET A 839 31.08 -1.26 11.05
CA MET A 839 32.16 -2.24 11.05
C MET A 839 33.49 -1.50 10.94
N ALA A 840 34.47 -1.91 11.74
CA ALA A 840 35.82 -1.38 11.64
C ALA A 840 36.83 -2.53 11.81
N ALA A 841 37.81 -2.58 10.92
CA ALA A 841 38.95 -3.47 11.03
C ALA A 841 40.24 -2.63 11.02
N LEU A 842 41.16 -2.98 11.91
CA LEU A 842 42.49 -2.38 11.97
C LEU A 842 43.54 -3.47 11.97
N THR A 843 44.42 -3.48 10.99
CA THR A 843 45.59 -4.35 10.95
C THR A 843 46.86 -3.53 11.06
N GLN A 844 47.71 -3.86 12.04
CA GLN A 844 48.97 -3.18 12.28
C GLN A 844 50.14 -4.09 11.92
N LEU A 845 51.09 -3.56 11.15
CA LEU A 845 52.28 -4.28 10.70
C LEU A 845 53.54 -3.58 11.22
N SER A 846 54.54 -4.35 11.62
CA SER A 846 55.88 -3.80 11.91
C SER A 846 56.59 -3.32 10.65
N GLU A 847 57.70 -2.61 10.86
CA GLU A 847 58.73 -2.49 9.81
C GLU A 847 59.24 -3.88 9.40
N PRO A 848 59.64 -4.07 8.13
CA PRO A 848 60.17 -5.35 7.67
C PRO A 848 61.55 -5.63 8.26
N PHE A 849 61.76 -6.88 8.65
CA PHE A 849 63.04 -7.37 9.18
C PHE A 849 63.45 -8.67 8.49
N ASP A 850 64.75 -8.98 8.54
CA ASP A 850 65.31 -10.17 7.91
C ASP A 850 64.94 -11.46 8.69
N ASP A 851 64.86 -12.59 7.99
CA ASP A 851 64.37 -13.85 8.54
C ASP A 851 65.13 -14.38 9.77
N PHE A 852 66.44 -14.18 9.83
CA PHE A 852 67.31 -14.54 10.96
C PHE A 852 67.01 -13.76 12.26
N GLU A 853 66.14 -12.76 12.20
CA GLU A 853 65.66 -12.03 13.37
C GLU A 853 64.50 -12.71 14.08
N LEU A 854 63.98 -13.83 13.55
CA LEU A 854 62.96 -14.66 14.19
C LEU A 854 63.61 -15.77 15.02
N ARG A 855 63.04 -16.08 16.19
CA ARG A 855 63.49 -17.22 17.00
C ARG A 855 63.25 -18.56 16.30
N ALA A 856 62.15 -18.68 15.56
CA ALA A 856 61.81 -19.87 14.79
C ALA A 856 62.69 -20.05 13.53
N TYR A 857 63.69 -19.21 13.30
CA TYR A 857 64.59 -19.33 12.16
C TYR A 857 65.52 -20.53 12.31
N ALA A 858 65.48 -21.45 11.34
CA ALA A 858 66.51 -22.48 11.18
C ALA A 858 67.66 -21.95 10.30
N ALA A 859 68.88 -21.95 10.81
CA ALA A 859 70.06 -21.64 9.99
C ALA A 859 70.26 -22.73 8.93
N PRO A 860 70.54 -22.37 7.66
CA PRO A 860 70.72 -23.36 6.60
C PRO A 860 71.93 -24.26 6.91
N ASP A 861 71.70 -25.57 6.98
CA ASP A 861 72.73 -26.57 7.24
C ASP A 861 73.75 -26.62 6.09
N ARG A 862 74.94 -26.04 6.32
CA ARG A 862 76.02 -25.95 5.33
C ARG A 862 76.63 -27.31 4.98
N SER A 863 76.31 -28.38 5.72
CA SER A 863 76.91 -29.71 5.53
C SER A 863 76.27 -30.53 4.39
N ARG A 864 75.02 -30.25 3.99
CA ARG A 864 74.30 -31.01 2.94
C ARG A 864 74.57 -30.57 1.49
N ARG A 865 75.26 -29.43 1.26
CA ARG A 865 75.61 -28.99 -0.11
C ARG A 865 76.86 -29.64 -0.68
N SER A 866 77.69 -30.28 0.14
CA SER A 866 78.95 -30.90 -0.32
C SER A 866 78.76 -32.23 -1.05
N SER A 867 77.61 -32.89 -0.98
CA SER A 867 77.40 -34.22 -1.58
C SER A 867 76.66 -34.22 -2.93
N ARG A 868 76.34 -33.03 -3.48
CA ARG A 868 75.57 -32.91 -4.74
C ARG A 868 76.38 -32.42 -5.95
N ASP A 869 77.67 -32.15 -5.81
CA ASP A 869 78.54 -31.64 -6.90
C ASP A 869 79.59 -32.64 -7.43
N GLU A 870 79.57 -33.91 -7.01
CA GLU A 870 80.41 -34.98 -7.59
C GLU A 870 79.57 -35.98 -8.41
N SER A 871 79.05 -35.59 -9.59
CA SER A 871 78.60 -36.56 -10.61
C SER A 871 78.46 -35.99 -12.04
N LEU A 872 79.52 -35.39 -12.59
CA LEU A 872 79.75 -35.24 -14.04
C LEU A 872 81.27 -35.36 -14.24
N GLY A 873 81.88 -36.47 -14.64
CA GLY A 873 81.66 -37.23 -15.87
C GLY A 873 82.94 -37.14 -16.73
N ALA A 874 83.89 -38.07 -16.53
CA ALA A 874 85.01 -38.29 -17.46
C ALA A 874 84.60 -39.32 -18.51
N PRO A 875 84.87 -39.12 -19.82
CA PRO A 875 84.69 -40.16 -20.83
C PRO A 875 86.02 -40.88 -21.11
N GLY A 876 85.99 -42.21 -21.14
CA GLY A 876 87.10 -43.05 -21.58
C GLY A 876 87.11 -43.29 -23.10
N LEU A 877 88.25 -43.72 -23.62
CA LEU A 877 88.45 -45.05 -24.25
C LEU A 877 89.85 -45.18 -24.89
N ASP A 878 90.59 -46.17 -24.38
CA ASP A 878 91.48 -47.17 -24.98
C ASP A 878 92.41 -46.90 -26.19
N GLY A 879 93.65 -47.42 -26.04
CA GLY A 879 94.51 -47.86 -27.15
C GLY A 879 96.01 -47.98 -26.82
N ALA A 880 96.48 -49.18 -26.47
CA ALA A 880 97.90 -49.59 -26.53
C ALA A 880 98.43 -49.51 -27.99
N THR A 881 99.70 -49.26 -28.35
CA THR A 881 100.98 -49.91 -28.00
C THR A 881 102.19 -49.01 -28.46
N PRO A 882 103.45 -49.24 -27.98
CA PRO A 882 104.63 -48.37 -28.17
C PRO A 882 105.67 -48.95 -29.19
N PRO A 883 106.94 -48.51 -29.28
CA PRO A 883 107.60 -47.19 -29.09
C PRO A 883 108.40 -46.74 -30.36
N GLY A 884 108.99 -45.54 -30.38
CA GLY A 884 109.97 -45.17 -31.43
C GLY A 884 110.54 -43.75 -31.34
N ASP A 885 111.76 -43.66 -30.77
CA ASP A 885 112.89 -42.77 -31.09
C ASP A 885 112.72 -41.26 -31.41
N LEU A 886 113.17 -40.47 -30.43
CA LEU A 886 114.36 -39.59 -30.47
C LEU A 886 114.74 -38.78 -31.74
N PHE A 887 114.97 -37.49 -31.46
CA PHE A 887 115.91 -36.50 -32.05
C PHE A 887 115.44 -35.47 -33.08
N GLY A 888 115.84 -34.22 -32.78
CA GLY A 888 115.92 -33.05 -33.65
C GLY A 888 115.09 -31.90 -33.08
N GLY A 889 115.60 -30.91 -32.35
CA GLY A 889 116.86 -30.20 -32.52
C GLY A 889 116.52 -28.71 -32.68
N THR A 890 117.07 -27.89 -31.76
CA THR A 890 117.09 -26.42 -31.65
C THR A 890 117.50 -25.67 -32.93
N PRO A 891 117.62 -24.31 -32.96
CA PRO A 891 117.38 -23.28 -31.92
C PRO A 891 116.53 -22.07 -32.38
N PHE A 892 115.90 -21.37 -31.43
CA PHE A 892 116.30 -20.03 -30.94
C PHE A 892 115.51 -19.67 -29.68
#